data_AF-A0AA43FFB0-F1
#
_entry.id   AF-A0AA43FFB0-F1
#
_cell.length_a   1.000
_cell.length_b   1.000
_cell.length_c   1.000
_cell.angle_alpha   90.00
_cell.angle_beta   90.00
_cell.angle_gamma   90.00
#
_symmetry.space_group_name_H-M   'P 1'
#
loop_
_entity.id
_entity.type
_entity.pdbx_description
1 polymer ?
#
loop_
_entity_poly.entity_id
_entity_poly.type
_entity_poly.pdbx_seq_one_letter_code
_entity_poly.pdbx_strand_id
1 'polypeptide(L)'
;MSQETTLTGDQRTVAEAVGIANAPLSAANLATVTGLPVATVLSVGDTLISAAWLVDDVLGYGPTEQATQLEVSNARRSQISRQIAEAVASDRPALAGRLLVDAGEKRDGFEILADAALAGGPITDERHDLASAALRAADGLDIGGDKLGQLHLIAGQHQKSMGNSEDAGQSFAAAALLLTGTDRINALRFCAATADDFQHPQEAERWLAAAEFEAVKQNETGQYGSLLAMHALTLSRIGFPAEADAALEKGRAIARTDPNQDRLSAKNEAEILLDRGYARQAEAAFASLSFQAERDGNPVGAAFFRVYHARALFAAGKASEALALLDGIVNPDGALLFLKQLALTEGAVWFEQWDEATDLARALTETIATEVPQWENISRFYLAKSLLGNGEIDESRSQLTAALAACPPGTDGWRWRLRCRALEMALSHAEAQPWDQTAAENLTDELLVARWFDVASDLMINRANIEDDQELARQAAGLASSLGNPTLAIRAAHAADLWTDSHAADVVREAQSTAANLADAAKEQWTALPHVAAALAANPPEARPDDSSLIDELNETLAAIGLAGSGDLLTPAQRHQSGLVRRRPTVRKASRWLGIAAGIAAVIAVSVVTALALQRDAPAAPGETVTVIVTASTSTIPLTVEQTQLPAPADKLTGASVDGGDFARSGVTEASGVDQPGGFYWKAAAGDVIRSTPVTYGNWVYFGSQDFFIYAINQTTGSVHW
;
A
#
# COMPACT_ATOMS: atom_id res chain seq x y z
N MET A 1 3.70 -24.83 -63.09
CA MET A 1 4.99 -24.59 -63.77
C MET A 1 5.19 -23.08 -63.88
N SER A 2 5.59 -22.44 -62.78
CA SER A 2 6.04 -21.05 -62.78
C SER A 2 7.53 -21.08 -63.11
N GLN A 3 7.93 -20.36 -64.15
CA GLN A 3 9.34 -20.21 -64.53
C GLN A 3 10.09 -19.62 -63.33
N GLU A 4 11.06 -20.34 -62.77
CA GLU A 4 12.09 -19.75 -61.92
C GLU A 4 12.74 -18.64 -62.73
N THR A 5 12.35 -17.40 -62.46
CA THR A 5 12.95 -16.24 -63.09
C THR A 5 14.32 -16.10 -62.44
N THR A 6 15.34 -16.71 -63.05
CA THR A 6 16.73 -16.62 -62.57
C THR A 6 17.13 -15.15 -62.53
N LEU A 7 17.17 -14.59 -61.32
CA LEU A 7 17.64 -13.24 -61.06
C LEU A 7 19.08 -13.11 -61.59
N THR A 8 19.36 -12.05 -62.34
CA THR A 8 20.73 -11.66 -62.68
C THR A 8 21.50 -11.25 -61.41
N GLY A 9 22.84 -11.13 -61.47
CA GLY A 9 23.65 -10.80 -60.29
C GLY A 9 23.22 -9.53 -59.55
N ASP A 10 22.88 -8.48 -60.28
CA ASP A 10 22.45 -7.20 -59.72
C ASP A 10 21.01 -7.29 -59.18
N GLN A 11 20.10 -7.90 -59.95
CA GLN A 11 18.72 -8.14 -59.51
C GLN A 11 18.67 -9.00 -58.25
N ARG A 12 19.52 -10.03 -58.18
CA ARG A 12 19.63 -10.89 -57.00
C ARG A 12 20.13 -10.11 -55.80
N THR A 13 21.17 -9.29 -55.95
CA THR A 13 21.72 -8.51 -54.83
C THR A 13 20.70 -7.49 -54.31
N VAL A 14 19.94 -6.83 -55.18
CA VAL A 14 18.87 -5.89 -54.76
C VAL A 14 17.73 -6.64 -54.05
N ALA A 15 17.27 -7.77 -54.58
CA ALA A 15 16.24 -8.59 -53.92
C ALA A 15 16.73 -9.17 -52.57
N GLU A 16 17.98 -9.64 -52.51
CA GLU A 16 18.64 -10.08 -51.27
C GLU A 16 18.67 -8.93 -50.25
N ALA A 17 19.07 -7.73 -50.66
CA ALA A 17 19.20 -6.59 -49.76
C ALA A 17 17.86 -6.17 -49.15
N VAL A 18 16.81 -6.01 -49.96
CA VAL A 18 15.48 -5.63 -49.45
C VAL A 18 14.86 -6.77 -48.63
N GLY A 19 15.04 -8.02 -49.05
CA GLY A 19 14.57 -9.19 -48.32
C GLY A 19 15.26 -9.37 -46.95
N ILE A 20 16.58 -9.16 -46.88
CA ILE A 20 17.36 -9.21 -45.63
C ILE A 20 17.02 -8.05 -44.71
N ALA A 21 16.90 -6.82 -45.24
CA ALA A 21 16.48 -5.67 -44.45
C ALA A 21 15.07 -5.86 -43.88
N ASN A 22 14.22 -6.60 -44.59
CA ASN A 22 12.80 -6.77 -44.32
C ASN A 22 12.10 -5.42 -44.02
N ALA A 23 12.55 -4.38 -44.73
CA ALA A 23 12.10 -3.01 -44.58
C ALA A 23 12.39 -2.28 -45.90
N PRO A 24 11.60 -1.23 -46.24
CA PRO A 24 11.85 -0.46 -47.45
C PRO A 24 13.24 0.16 -47.48
N LEU A 25 13.92 0.06 -48.64
CA LEU A 25 15.21 0.70 -48.89
C LEU A 25 15.10 1.67 -50.06
N SER A 26 15.61 2.89 -49.87
CA SER A 26 15.67 3.89 -50.95
C SER A 26 16.62 3.44 -52.06
N ALA A 27 16.44 3.98 -53.27
CA ALA A 27 17.35 3.74 -54.38
C ALA A 27 18.79 4.19 -54.06
N ALA A 28 18.96 5.21 -53.21
CA ALA A 28 20.27 5.68 -52.75
C ALA A 28 20.93 4.68 -51.78
N ASN A 29 20.15 4.10 -50.87
CA ASN A 29 20.63 3.07 -49.94
C ASN A 29 21.10 1.84 -50.73
N LEU A 30 20.27 1.38 -51.67
CA LEU A 30 20.60 0.23 -52.53
C LEU A 30 21.77 0.50 -53.47
N ALA A 31 21.94 1.73 -53.96
CA ALA A 31 23.13 2.12 -54.73
C ALA A 31 24.41 1.98 -53.89
N THR A 32 24.34 2.35 -52.61
CA THR A 32 25.46 2.17 -51.66
C THR A 32 25.75 0.69 -51.40
N VAL A 33 24.71 -0.13 -51.20
CA VAL A 33 24.83 -1.57 -50.95
C VAL A 33 25.42 -2.32 -52.16
N THR A 34 24.95 -1.99 -53.36
CA THR A 34 25.33 -2.69 -54.61
C THR A 34 26.57 -2.13 -55.28
N GLY A 35 26.94 -0.88 -54.99
CA GLY A 35 27.97 -0.14 -55.72
C GLY A 35 27.52 0.34 -57.10
N LEU A 36 26.23 0.25 -57.42
CA LEU A 36 25.66 0.66 -58.72
C LEU A 36 25.22 2.13 -58.72
N PRO A 37 25.22 2.81 -59.88
CA PRO A 37 24.59 4.13 -60.01
C PRO A 37 23.09 4.07 -59.67
N VAL A 38 22.56 5.12 -59.02
CA VAL A 38 21.13 5.21 -58.65
C VAL A 38 20.21 4.95 -59.84
N ALA A 39 20.53 5.48 -61.04
CA ALA A 39 19.75 5.24 -62.25
C ALA A 39 19.67 3.75 -62.64
N THR A 40 20.73 2.99 -62.40
CA THR A 40 20.78 1.54 -62.63
C THR A 40 19.93 0.82 -61.59
N VAL A 41 20.03 1.21 -60.32
CA VAL A 41 19.19 0.66 -59.24
C VAL A 41 17.70 0.88 -59.52
N LEU A 42 17.32 2.07 -60.01
CA LEU A 42 15.93 2.36 -60.38
C LEU A 42 15.42 1.40 -61.47
N SER A 43 16.21 1.20 -62.53
CA SER A 43 15.87 0.26 -63.61
C SER A 43 15.79 -1.19 -63.15
N VAL A 44 16.69 -1.61 -62.25
CA VAL A 44 16.66 -2.95 -61.64
C VAL A 44 15.42 -3.11 -60.76
N GLY A 45 15.11 -2.10 -59.95
CA GLY A 45 13.93 -2.05 -59.08
C GLY A 45 12.62 -2.19 -59.86
N ASP A 46 12.43 -1.43 -60.94
CA ASP A 46 11.24 -1.53 -61.80
C ASP A 46 11.04 -2.94 -62.37
N THR A 47 12.15 -3.60 -62.72
CA THR A 47 12.15 -4.98 -63.21
C THR A 47 11.74 -5.96 -62.12
N LEU A 48 12.25 -5.77 -60.90
CA LEU A 48 11.93 -6.60 -59.74
C LEU A 48 10.49 -6.41 -59.25
N ILE A 49 9.95 -5.19 -59.31
CA ILE A 49 8.52 -4.91 -59.04
C ILE A 49 7.65 -5.63 -60.06
N SER A 50 7.98 -5.51 -61.36
CA SER A 50 7.24 -6.19 -62.44
C SER A 50 7.27 -7.72 -62.30
N ALA A 51 8.33 -8.25 -61.71
CA ALA A 51 8.50 -9.67 -61.42
C ALA A 51 8.03 -10.10 -60.02
N ALA A 52 7.34 -9.22 -59.28
CA ALA A 52 6.79 -9.44 -57.94
C ALA A 52 7.80 -9.80 -56.83
N TRP A 53 9.07 -9.48 -57.04
CA TRP A 53 10.12 -9.62 -56.01
C TRP A 53 10.12 -8.45 -55.02
N LEU A 54 9.66 -7.27 -55.45
CA LEU A 54 9.61 -6.06 -54.64
C LEU A 54 8.27 -5.37 -54.82
N VAL A 55 7.93 -4.49 -53.89
CA VAL A 55 6.81 -3.54 -54.01
C VAL A 55 7.32 -2.12 -54.00
N ASP A 56 6.61 -1.24 -54.71
CA ASP A 56 6.84 0.19 -54.61
C ASP A 56 6.30 0.69 -53.27
N ASP A 57 7.15 1.36 -52.50
CA ASP A 57 6.88 1.88 -51.17
C ASP A 57 7.25 3.37 -51.13
N VAL A 58 6.56 4.15 -50.30
CA VAL A 58 6.83 5.59 -50.15
C VAL A 58 8.29 5.87 -49.77
N LEU A 59 8.94 4.94 -49.07
CA LEU A 59 10.35 5.04 -48.65
C LEU A 59 11.33 4.38 -49.64
N GLY A 60 10.86 3.82 -50.76
CA GLY A 60 11.67 3.17 -51.79
C GLY A 60 11.13 1.80 -52.19
N TYR A 61 11.99 0.78 -52.16
CA TYR A 61 11.60 -0.58 -52.53
C TYR A 61 11.33 -1.42 -51.29
N GLY A 62 10.10 -1.90 -51.15
CA GLY A 62 9.64 -2.75 -50.04
C GLY A 62 9.76 -4.25 -50.35
N PRO A 63 9.88 -5.10 -49.31
CA PRO A 63 9.99 -6.55 -49.48
C PRO A 63 8.65 -7.18 -49.87
N THR A 64 8.70 -8.22 -50.71
CA THR A 64 7.61 -9.20 -50.83
C THR A 64 7.95 -10.47 -50.07
N GLU A 65 6.95 -11.31 -49.82
CA GLU A 65 7.15 -12.65 -49.24
C GLU A 65 8.24 -13.43 -50.01
N GLN A 66 8.22 -13.33 -51.35
CA GLN A 66 9.19 -13.96 -52.23
C GLN A 66 10.63 -13.47 -51.99
N ALA A 67 10.85 -12.16 -51.78
CA ALA A 67 12.17 -11.63 -51.44
C ALA A 67 12.63 -12.04 -50.02
N THR A 68 11.74 -12.05 -49.03
CA THR A 68 12.10 -12.43 -47.65
C THR A 68 12.48 -13.91 -47.52
N GLN A 69 11.88 -14.77 -48.34
CA GLN A 69 12.13 -16.22 -48.37
C GLN A 69 13.29 -16.62 -49.31
N LEU A 70 13.96 -15.65 -49.93
CA LEU A 70 15.08 -15.93 -50.81
C LEU A 70 16.22 -16.62 -50.03
N GLU A 71 16.67 -17.78 -50.53
CA GLU A 71 17.78 -18.49 -49.90
C GLU A 71 19.10 -17.74 -50.08
N VAL A 72 19.69 -17.34 -48.94
CA VAL A 72 20.97 -16.64 -48.85
C VAL A 72 21.85 -17.33 -47.81
N SER A 73 23.08 -17.68 -48.19
CA SER A 73 24.06 -18.26 -47.26
C SER A 73 24.37 -17.31 -46.09
N ASN A 74 24.70 -17.86 -44.91
CA ASN A 74 25.00 -17.05 -43.72
C ASN A 74 26.11 -16.01 -43.94
N ALA A 75 27.16 -16.38 -44.68
CA ALA A 75 28.27 -15.46 -44.99
C ALA A 75 27.80 -14.30 -45.90
N ARG A 76 26.99 -14.59 -46.92
CA ARG A 76 26.42 -13.58 -47.82
C ARG A 76 25.42 -12.70 -47.08
N ARG A 77 24.60 -13.27 -46.20
CA ARG A 77 23.63 -12.55 -45.37
C ARG A 77 24.34 -11.57 -44.43
N SER A 78 25.37 -12.01 -43.73
CA SER A 78 26.20 -11.15 -42.86
C SER A 78 26.86 -10.01 -43.65
N GLN A 79 27.44 -10.31 -44.82
CA GLN A 79 28.04 -9.29 -45.69
C GLN A 79 27.02 -8.22 -46.12
N ILE A 80 25.86 -8.63 -46.64
CA ILE A 80 24.82 -7.72 -47.12
C ILE A 80 24.24 -6.92 -45.95
N SER A 81 24.04 -7.54 -44.78
CA SER A 81 23.53 -6.87 -43.58
C SER A 81 24.45 -5.72 -43.15
N ARG A 82 25.78 -5.93 -43.17
CA ARG A 82 26.76 -4.87 -42.90
C ARG A 82 26.66 -3.71 -43.90
N GLN A 83 26.59 -4.03 -45.20
CA GLN A 83 26.49 -3.00 -46.25
C GLN A 83 25.20 -2.18 -46.13
N ILE A 84 24.08 -2.84 -45.79
CA ILE A 84 22.83 -2.13 -45.55
C ILE A 84 22.96 -1.28 -44.29
N ALA A 85 23.52 -1.81 -43.20
CA ALA A 85 23.69 -1.08 -41.96
C ALA A 85 24.51 0.20 -42.16
N GLU A 86 25.63 0.13 -42.87
CA GLU A 86 26.44 1.29 -43.25
C GLU A 86 25.64 2.30 -44.08
N ALA A 87 24.85 1.82 -45.05
CA ALA A 87 24.06 2.68 -45.94
C ALA A 87 22.91 3.40 -45.22
N VAL A 88 22.37 2.83 -44.14
CA VAL A 88 21.20 3.38 -43.43
C VAL A 88 21.52 3.95 -42.06
N ALA A 89 22.78 3.92 -41.62
CA ALA A 89 23.16 4.30 -40.26
C ALA A 89 22.76 5.74 -39.89
N SER A 90 22.83 6.69 -40.83
CA SER A 90 22.46 8.09 -40.57
C SER A 90 20.95 8.32 -40.46
N ASP A 91 20.17 7.57 -41.24
CA ASP A 91 18.76 7.87 -41.46
C ASP A 91 17.84 6.91 -40.68
N ARG A 92 18.31 5.68 -40.45
CA ARG A 92 17.57 4.58 -39.80
C ARG A 92 18.48 3.79 -38.86
N PRO A 93 18.99 4.40 -37.78
CA PRO A 93 19.92 3.74 -36.83
C PRO A 93 19.32 2.46 -36.23
N ALA A 94 18.02 2.44 -35.96
CA ALA A 94 17.26 1.27 -35.52
C ALA A 94 17.45 0.04 -36.44
N LEU A 95 17.36 0.25 -37.75
CA LEU A 95 17.52 -0.80 -38.75
C LEU A 95 18.98 -1.22 -38.86
N ALA A 96 19.90 -0.24 -38.89
CA ALA A 96 21.33 -0.50 -38.95
C ALA A 96 21.82 -1.36 -37.77
N GLY A 97 21.44 -0.99 -36.55
CA GLY A 97 21.84 -1.72 -35.34
C GLY A 97 21.37 -3.17 -35.33
N ARG A 98 20.10 -3.43 -35.70
CA ARG A 98 19.57 -4.80 -35.82
C ARG A 98 20.33 -5.64 -36.86
N LEU A 99 20.61 -5.06 -38.02
CA LEU A 99 21.35 -5.73 -39.09
C LEU A 99 22.79 -6.08 -38.68
N LEU A 100 23.45 -5.23 -37.89
CA LEU A 100 24.78 -5.53 -37.35
C LEU A 100 24.73 -6.69 -36.34
N VAL A 101 23.72 -6.72 -35.46
CA VAL A 101 23.52 -7.85 -34.53
C VAL A 101 23.32 -9.16 -35.32
N ASP A 102 22.46 -9.14 -36.34
CA ASP A 102 22.20 -10.30 -37.21
C ASP A 102 23.43 -10.72 -38.01
N ALA A 103 24.31 -9.76 -38.34
CA ALA A 103 25.60 -10.02 -38.99
C ALA A 103 26.66 -10.63 -38.04
N GLY A 104 26.39 -10.68 -36.74
CA GLY A 104 27.31 -11.15 -35.70
C GLY A 104 28.16 -10.05 -35.04
N GLU A 105 27.99 -8.79 -35.44
CA GLU A 105 28.68 -7.62 -34.90
C GLU A 105 27.92 -7.02 -33.71
N LYS A 106 27.73 -7.87 -32.69
CA LYS A 106 26.88 -7.55 -31.53
C LYS A 106 27.25 -6.25 -30.84
N ARG A 107 28.55 -5.92 -30.70
CA ARG A 107 29.00 -4.72 -29.98
C ARG A 107 28.63 -3.44 -30.73
N ASP A 108 28.89 -3.37 -32.03
CA ASP A 108 28.56 -2.19 -32.83
C ASP A 108 27.04 -2.06 -33.00
N GLY A 109 26.35 -3.19 -33.17
CA GLY A 109 24.88 -3.24 -33.16
C GLY A 109 24.29 -2.75 -31.84
N PHE A 110 24.84 -3.16 -30.70
CA PHE A 110 24.45 -2.68 -29.38
C PHE A 110 24.59 -1.16 -29.25
N GLU A 111 25.75 -0.60 -29.60
CA GLU A 111 26.00 0.85 -29.43
C GLU A 111 24.98 1.69 -30.22
N ILE A 112 24.70 1.31 -31.48
CA ILE A 112 23.73 2.03 -32.31
C ILE A 112 22.31 1.93 -31.73
N LEU A 113 21.89 0.74 -31.31
CA LEU A 113 20.55 0.53 -30.74
C LEU A 113 20.39 1.26 -29.41
N ALA A 114 21.42 1.20 -28.56
CA ALA A 114 21.44 1.88 -27.27
C ALA A 114 21.39 3.39 -27.45
N ASP A 115 22.22 3.96 -28.32
CA ASP A 115 22.21 5.41 -28.59
C ASP A 115 20.86 5.87 -29.15
N ALA A 116 20.25 5.09 -30.05
CA ALA A 116 18.92 5.38 -30.56
C ALA A 116 17.84 5.33 -29.46
N ALA A 117 17.90 4.35 -28.56
CA ALA A 117 17.00 4.27 -27.41
C ALA A 117 17.23 5.41 -26.40
N LEU A 118 18.46 5.89 -26.25
CA LEU A 118 18.86 6.89 -25.25
C LEU A 118 18.81 8.34 -25.76
N ALA A 119 18.44 8.58 -27.02
CA ALA A 119 18.41 9.91 -27.65
C ALA A 119 17.42 10.93 -27.03
N GLY A 120 16.75 10.59 -25.93
CA GLY A 120 15.79 11.44 -25.21
C GLY A 120 14.36 11.36 -25.77
N GLY A 121 13.44 12.13 -25.18
CA GLY A 121 12.03 12.16 -25.58
C GLY A 121 11.10 11.33 -24.69
N PRO A 122 9.80 11.20 -25.07
CA PRO A 122 8.86 10.36 -24.35
C PRO A 122 9.22 8.87 -24.46
N ILE A 123 8.67 8.06 -23.56
CA ILE A 123 8.76 6.60 -23.65
C ILE A 123 7.66 6.14 -24.60
N THR A 124 8.05 5.55 -25.74
CA THR A 124 7.17 5.06 -26.80
C THR A 124 7.44 3.58 -27.07
N ASP A 125 6.53 2.91 -27.79
CA ASP A 125 6.73 1.52 -28.23
C ASP A 125 8.03 1.35 -29.01
N GLU A 126 8.32 2.25 -29.95
CA GLU A 126 9.56 2.23 -30.72
C GLU A 126 10.81 2.33 -29.82
N ARG A 127 10.76 3.22 -28.82
CA ARG A 127 11.89 3.41 -27.90
C ARG A 127 12.08 2.20 -26.98
N HIS A 128 10.98 1.58 -26.54
CA HIS A 128 11.02 0.31 -25.82
C HIS A 128 11.60 -0.81 -26.69
N ASP A 129 11.17 -0.95 -27.94
CA ASP A 129 11.68 -1.96 -28.86
C ASP A 129 13.17 -1.83 -29.10
N LEU A 130 13.67 -0.59 -29.22
CA LEU A 130 15.10 -0.30 -29.33
C LEU A 130 15.85 -0.68 -28.06
N ALA A 131 15.34 -0.30 -26.88
CA ALA A 131 15.95 -0.65 -25.60
C ALA A 131 16.02 -2.18 -25.42
N SER A 132 14.91 -2.87 -25.70
CA SER A 132 14.81 -4.33 -25.64
C SER A 132 15.74 -5.02 -26.65
N ALA A 133 15.89 -4.48 -27.86
CA ALA A 133 16.83 -5.00 -28.85
C ALA A 133 18.30 -4.79 -28.42
N ALA A 134 18.63 -3.63 -27.85
CA ALA A 134 19.95 -3.36 -27.30
C ALA A 134 20.28 -4.31 -26.13
N LEU A 135 19.36 -4.50 -25.18
CA LEU A 135 19.55 -5.43 -24.06
C LEU A 135 19.82 -6.87 -24.53
N ARG A 136 19.11 -7.35 -25.57
CA ARG A 136 19.39 -8.66 -26.19
C ARG A 136 20.76 -8.71 -26.87
N ALA A 137 21.16 -7.64 -27.54
CA ALA A 137 22.47 -7.56 -28.20
C ALA A 137 23.64 -7.54 -27.20
N ALA A 138 23.41 -7.01 -26.00
CA ALA A 138 24.40 -6.96 -24.92
C ALA A 138 24.74 -8.33 -24.33
N ASP A 139 23.95 -9.38 -24.58
CA ASP A 139 24.20 -10.70 -24.02
C ASP A 139 25.57 -11.28 -24.46
N GLY A 140 26.39 -11.58 -23.46
CA GLY A 140 27.78 -12.03 -23.62
C GLY A 140 28.80 -10.92 -23.92
N LEU A 141 28.41 -9.65 -23.88
CA LEU A 141 29.31 -8.51 -24.05
C LEU A 141 29.70 -7.88 -22.70
N ASP A 142 30.93 -7.37 -22.64
CA ASP A 142 31.40 -6.52 -21.54
C ASP A 142 31.02 -5.06 -21.83
N ILE A 143 29.86 -4.66 -21.30
CA ILE A 143 29.24 -3.34 -21.45
C ILE A 143 29.19 -2.66 -20.08
N GLY A 144 29.43 -1.34 -20.03
CA GLY A 144 29.33 -0.56 -18.81
C GLY A 144 27.91 -0.59 -18.21
N GLY A 145 27.82 -0.75 -16.88
CA GLY A 145 26.55 -0.91 -16.17
C GLY A 145 25.57 0.24 -16.39
N ASP A 146 26.05 1.49 -16.44
CA ASP A 146 25.17 2.67 -16.56
C ASP A 146 24.30 2.62 -17.83
N LYS A 147 24.88 2.28 -18.98
CA LYS A 147 24.16 2.21 -20.25
C LYS A 147 23.09 1.11 -20.24
N LEU A 148 23.43 -0.07 -19.71
CA LEU A 148 22.48 -1.16 -19.53
C LEU A 148 21.36 -0.79 -18.55
N GLY A 149 21.72 -0.10 -17.46
CA GLY A 149 20.78 0.37 -16.45
C GLY A 149 19.75 1.35 -17.03
N GLN A 150 20.17 2.29 -17.86
CA GLN A 150 19.25 3.23 -18.52
C GLN A 150 18.30 2.54 -19.50
N LEU A 151 18.78 1.54 -20.24
CA LEU A 151 17.94 0.73 -21.14
C LEU A 151 16.89 -0.06 -20.35
N HIS A 152 17.27 -0.67 -19.23
CA HIS A 152 16.33 -1.31 -18.31
C HIS A 152 15.32 -0.33 -17.72
N LEU A 153 15.72 0.90 -17.39
CA LEU A 153 14.81 1.93 -16.89
C LEU A 153 13.75 2.31 -17.94
N ILE A 154 14.15 2.47 -19.21
CA ILE A 154 13.23 2.71 -20.33
C ILE A 154 12.27 1.53 -20.51
N ALA A 155 12.80 0.30 -20.51
CA ALA A 155 12.00 -0.90 -20.66
C ALA A 155 10.94 -1.00 -19.56
N GLY A 156 11.34 -0.80 -18.29
CA GLY A 156 10.43 -0.84 -17.15
C GLY A 156 9.37 0.26 -17.18
N GLN A 157 9.73 1.50 -17.54
CA GLN A 157 8.76 2.60 -17.64
C GLN A 157 7.69 2.31 -18.69
N HIS A 158 8.09 1.78 -19.84
CA HIS A 158 7.15 1.37 -20.89
C HIS A 158 6.25 0.22 -20.42
N GLN A 159 6.83 -0.86 -19.90
CA GLN A 159 6.10 -2.02 -19.39
C GLN A 159 5.06 -1.61 -18.34
N LYS A 160 5.45 -0.74 -17.39
CA LYS A 160 4.52 -0.20 -16.38
C LYS A 160 3.40 0.63 -17.01
N SER A 161 3.69 1.43 -18.03
CA SER A 161 2.67 2.21 -18.74
C SER A 161 1.65 1.34 -19.49
N MET A 162 2.06 0.13 -19.88
CA MET A 162 1.20 -0.89 -20.49
C MET A 162 0.49 -1.79 -19.46
N GLY A 163 0.62 -1.50 -18.16
CA GLY A 163 0.02 -2.30 -17.08
C GLY A 163 0.76 -3.61 -16.76
N ASN A 164 1.92 -3.87 -17.38
CA ASN A 164 2.72 -5.06 -17.13
C ASN A 164 3.70 -4.83 -15.96
N SER A 165 3.15 -4.80 -14.74
CA SER A 165 3.93 -4.49 -13.53
C SER A 165 4.95 -5.55 -13.16
N GLU A 166 4.77 -6.81 -13.56
CA GLU A 166 5.71 -7.90 -13.26
C GLU A 166 7.02 -7.70 -14.02
N ASP A 167 6.95 -7.60 -15.35
CA ASP A 167 8.13 -7.37 -16.19
C ASP A 167 8.76 -6.00 -15.87
N ALA A 168 7.93 -5.00 -15.59
CA ALA A 168 8.42 -3.68 -15.18
C ALA A 168 9.25 -3.76 -13.89
N GLY A 169 8.77 -4.49 -12.88
CA GLY A 169 9.48 -4.67 -11.61
C GLY A 169 10.85 -5.31 -11.81
N GLN A 170 10.95 -6.33 -12.67
CA GLN A 170 12.23 -6.98 -13.02
C GLN A 170 13.18 -5.99 -13.71
N SER A 171 12.68 -5.24 -14.68
CA SER A 171 13.44 -4.20 -15.38
C SER A 171 13.94 -3.11 -14.42
N PHE A 172 13.09 -2.62 -13.51
CA PHE A 172 13.50 -1.62 -12.53
C PHE A 172 14.52 -2.15 -11.53
N ALA A 173 14.40 -3.41 -11.08
CA ALA A 173 15.37 -4.02 -10.19
C ALA A 173 16.75 -4.16 -10.88
N ALA A 174 16.77 -4.59 -12.15
CA ALA A 174 17.98 -4.62 -12.96
C ALA A 174 18.60 -3.23 -13.12
N ALA A 175 17.77 -2.21 -13.41
CA ALA A 175 18.21 -0.83 -13.49
C ALA A 175 18.81 -0.34 -12.16
N ALA A 176 18.16 -0.61 -11.03
CA ALA A 176 18.62 -0.17 -9.71
C ALA A 176 19.97 -0.79 -9.29
N LEU A 177 20.29 -1.99 -9.78
CA LEU A 177 21.58 -2.65 -9.54
C LEU A 177 22.72 -2.02 -10.36
N LEU A 178 22.40 -1.52 -11.55
CA LEU A 178 23.38 -1.06 -12.55
C LEU A 178 23.60 0.46 -12.50
N LEU A 179 22.58 1.23 -12.13
CA LEU A 179 22.60 2.69 -12.11
C LEU A 179 23.23 3.25 -10.83
N THR A 180 23.56 4.54 -10.89
CA THR A 180 23.96 5.36 -9.73
C THR A 180 23.26 6.72 -9.78
N GLY A 181 23.36 7.51 -8.72
CA GLY A 181 22.82 8.88 -8.74
C GLY A 181 21.29 8.92 -8.81
N THR A 182 20.77 9.98 -9.44
CA THR A 182 19.34 10.23 -9.61
C THR A 182 18.60 9.12 -10.36
N ASP A 183 19.22 8.49 -11.35
CA ASP A 183 18.57 7.43 -12.12
C ASP A 183 18.38 6.16 -11.28
N ARG A 184 19.33 5.85 -10.39
CA ARG A 184 19.16 4.78 -9.40
C ARG A 184 18.03 5.08 -8.42
N ILE A 185 17.95 6.32 -7.92
CA ILE A 185 16.87 6.75 -7.02
C ILE A 185 15.50 6.55 -7.70
N ASN A 186 15.39 6.96 -8.97
CA ASN A 186 14.18 6.76 -9.75
C ASN A 186 13.86 5.27 -9.96
N ALA A 187 14.84 4.44 -10.31
CA ALA A 187 14.65 3.00 -10.46
C ALA A 187 14.14 2.35 -9.16
N LEU A 188 14.74 2.68 -8.01
CA LEU A 188 14.31 2.18 -6.70
C LEU A 188 12.88 2.63 -6.35
N ARG A 189 12.52 3.90 -6.64
CA ARG A 189 11.15 4.40 -6.49
C ARG A 189 10.17 3.59 -7.33
N PHE A 190 10.53 3.26 -8.57
CA PHE A 190 9.69 2.45 -9.43
C PHE A 190 9.57 1.00 -8.96
N CYS A 191 10.64 0.38 -8.40
CA CYS A 191 10.55 -0.92 -7.72
C CYS A 191 9.52 -0.89 -6.58
N ALA A 192 9.55 0.16 -5.75
CA ALA A 192 8.58 0.32 -4.68
C ALA A 192 7.15 0.46 -5.20
N ALA A 193 6.96 1.20 -6.30
CA ALA A 193 5.65 1.37 -6.93
C ALA A 193 5.14 0.05 -7.54
N THR A 194 5.99 -0.77 -8.16
CA THR A 194 5.58 -2.08 -8.67
C THR A 194 5.28 -3.06 -7.55
N ALA A 195 6.02 -3.03 -6.44
CA ALA A 195 5.70 -3.84 -5.26
C ALA A 195 4.31 -3.50 -4.68
N ASP A 196 3.94 -2.20 -4.66
CA ASP A 196 2.60 -1.77 -4.24
C ASP A 196 1.49 -2.23 -5.20
N ASP A 197 1.75 -2.28 -6.53
CA ASP A 197 0.81 -2.86 -7.51
C ASP A 197 0.49 -4.34 -7.22
N PHE A 198 1.39 -5.05 -6.53
CA PHE A 198 1.24 -6.45 -6.07
C PHE A 198 0.77 -6.59 -4.62
N GLN A 199 0.43 -5.48 -3.96
CA GLN A 199 0.11 -5.46 -2.53
C GLN A 199 1.24 -6.04 -1.66
N HIS A 200 2.50 -5.75 -1.99
CA HIS A 200 3.70 -6.11 -1.21
C HIS A 200 4.34 -4.89 -0.52
N PRO A 201 3.64 -4.20 0.41
CA PRO A 201 4.17 -3.00 1.03
C PRO A 201 5.43 -3.24 1.87
N GLN A 202 5.70 -4.44 2.40
CA GLN A 202 6.99 -4.73 3.03
C GLN A 202 8.15 -4.67 2.03
N GLU A 203 7.93 -5.16 0.81
CA GLU A 203 8.93 -5.08 -0.24
C GLU A 203 9.12 -3.63 -0.70
N ALA A 204 8.01 -2.90 -0.85
CA ALA A 204 8.06 -1.48 -1.17
C ALA A 204 8.85 -0.67 -0.13
N GLU A 205 8.67 -0.96 1.15
CA GLU A 205 9.42 -0.32 2.26
C GLU A 205 10.93 -0.49 2.08
N ARG A 206 11.40 -1.70 1.76
CA ARG A 206 12.84 -1.97 1.56
C ARG A 206 13.40 -1.19 0.38
N TRP A 207 12.65 -1.12 -0.72
CA TRP A 207 13.04 -0.34 -1.90
C TRP A 207 13.10 1.16 -1.58
N LEU A 208 12.15 1.67 -0.80
CA LEU A 208 12.09 3.07 -0.36
C LEU A 208 13.23 3.41 0.60
N ALA A 209 13.53 2.57 1.57
CA ALA A 209 14.67 2.75 2.46
C ALA A 209 15.99 2.84 1.67
N ALA A 210 16.17 1.98 0.65
CA ALA A 210 17.32 2.06 -0.25
C ALA A 210 17.33 3.34 -1.10
N ALA A 211 16.17 3.77 -1.60
CA ALA A 211 16.03 5.00 -2.38
C ALA A 211 16.35 6.25 -1.55
N GLU A 212 15.86 6.30 -0.30
CA GLU A 212 16.14 7.37 0.65
C GLU A 212 17.62 7.46 0.97
N PHE A 213 18.26 6.32 1.24
CA PHE A 213 19.70 6.27 1.48
C PHE A 213 20.49 6.81 0.29
N GLU A 214 20.15 6.39 -0.94
CA GLU A 214 20.81 6.88 -2.14
C GLU A 214 20.52 8.38 -2.35
N ALA A 215 19.30 8.86 -2.10
CA ALA A 215 18.97 10.28 -2.20
C ALA A 215 19.78 11.16 -1.24
N VAL A 216 19.93 10.73 0.02
CA VAL A 216 20.78 11.43 0.99
C VAL A 216 22.24 11.41 0.55
N LYS A 217 22.75 10.27 0.11
CA LYS A 217 24.13 10.11 -0.37
C LYS A 217 24.43 11.01 -1.57
N GLN A 218 23.47 11.22 -2.46
CA GLN A 218 23.60 12.06 -3.64
C GLN A 218 23.23 13.53 -3.40
N ASN A 219 22.86 13.89 -2.17
CA ASN A 219 22.40 15.24 -1.79
C ASN A 219 21.14 15.69 -2.57
N GLU A 220 20.31 14.74 -3.01
CA GLU A 220 19.08 14.95 -3.77
C GLU A 220 17.90 15.24 -2.82
N THR A 221 17.93 16.43 -2.21
CA THR A 221 17.03 16.81 -1.10
C THR A 221 15.55 16.77 -1.49
N GLY A 222 15.19 17.28 -2.68
CA GLY A 222 13.80 17.25 -3.15
C GLY A 222 13.28 15.82 -3.33
N GLN A 223 14.08 14.93 -3.92
CA GLN A 223 13.73 13.52 -4.10
C GLN A 223 13.62 12.78 -2.77
N TYR A 224 14.51 13.09 -1.81
CA TYR A 224 14.40 12.57 -0.46
C TYR A 224 13.06 12.94 0.19
N GLY A 225 12.59 14.19 0.01
CA GLY A 225 11.29 14.63 0.51
C GLY A 225 10.10 13.85 -0.08
N SER A 226 10.08 13.63 -1.40
CA SER A 226 9.00 12.85 -2.02
C SER A 226 9.06 11.36 -1.70
N LEU A 227 10.26 10.80 -1.51
CA LEU A 227 10.45 9.41 -1.05
C LEU A 227 9.94 9.21 0.37
N LEU A 228 10.24 10.13 1.30
CA LEU A 228 9.69 10.07 2.66
C LEU A 228 8.16 10.05 2.67
N ALA A 229 7.51 10.84 1.79
CA ALA A 229 6.06 10.82 1.68
C ALA A 229 5.52 9.52 1.07
N MET A 230 6.26 8.90 0.14
CA MET A 230 5.89 7.56 -0.39
C MET A 230 6.11 6.48 0.67
N HIS A 231 7.17 6.59 1.46
CA HIS A 231 7.44 5.71 2.59
C HIS A 231 6.40 5.84 3.69
N ALA A 232 5.91 7.06 3.97
CA ALA A 232 4.77 7.27 4.85
C ALA A 232 3.52 6.49 4.41
N LEU A 233 3.21 6.50 3.11
CA LEU A 233 2.08 5.74 2.56
C LEU A 233 2.27 4.24 2.81
N THR A 234 3.45 3.72 2.51
CA THR A 234 3.80 2.32 2.75
C THR A 234 3.67 1.96 4.24
N LEU A 235 4.28 2.74 5.14
CA LEU A 235 4.22 2.55 6.59
C LEU A 235 2.77 2.53 7.10
N SER A 236 1.92 3.44 6.60
CA SER A 236 0.50 3.46 6.94
C SER A 236 -0.21 2.17 6.52
N ARG A 237 0.20 1.55 5.39
CA ARG A 237 -0.40 0.31 4.87
C ARG A 237 0.10 -0.97 5.57
N ILE A 238 1.25 -0.93 6.25
CA ILE A 238 1.78 -2.05 7.07
C ILE A 238 1.58 -1.89 8.58
N GLY A 239 0.90 -0.82 9.01
CA GLY A 239 0.47 -0.65 10.40
C GLY A 239 1.42 0.14 11.31
N PHE A 240 2.20 1.04 10.72
CA PHE A 240 3.07 2.00 11.43
C PHE A 240 2.59 3.44 11.22
N PRO A 241 1.40 3.81 11.74
CA PRO A 241 0.80 5.10 11.45
C PRO A 241 1.55 6.26 12.10
N ALA A 242 2.15 6.10 13.28
CA ALA A 242 2.90 7.17 13.93
C ALA A 242 4.15 7.56 13.11
N GLU A 243 4.89 6.54 12.66
CA GLU A 243 6.04 6.67 11.79
C GLU A 243 5.63 7.23 10.42
N ALA A 244 4.48 6.81 9.89
CA ALA A 244 3.93 7.34 8.66
C ALA A 244 3.69 8.86 8.75
N ASP A 245 3.06 9.36 9.82
CA ASP A 245 2.81 10.80 9.95
C ASP A 245 4.10 11.60 10.15
N ALA A 246 5.05 11.09 10.92
CA ALA A 246 6.36 11.73 11.06
C ALA A 246 7.12 11.79 9.72
N ALA A 247 7.11 10.70 8.94
CA ALA A 247 7.70 10.65 7.62
C ALA A 247 6.99 11.59 6.64
N LEU A 248 5.65 11.65 6.68
CA LEU A 248 4.86 12.51 5.82
C LEU A 248 5.10 13.99 6.12
N GLU A 249 5.04 14.40 7.39
CA GLU A 249 5.29 15.78 7.80
C GLU A 249 6.67 16.25 7.33
N LYS A 250 7.70 15.46 7.62
CA LYS A 250 9.08 15.73 7.19
C LYS A 250 9.20 15.75 5.66
N GLY A 251 8.61 14.76 4.98
CA GLY A 251 8.65 14.62 3.53
C GLY A 251 8.02 15.82 2.83
N ARG A 252 6.82 16.24 3.27
CA ARG A 252 6.11 17.41 2.74
C ARG A 252 6.89 18.70 2.98
N ALA A 253 7.47 18.88 4.16
CA ALA A 253 8.27 20.07 4.46
C ALA A 253 9.48 20.20 3.52
N ILE A 254 10.15 19.08 3.21
CA ILE A 254 11.33 19.05 2.33
C ILE A 254 10.93 19.20 0.86
N ALA A 255 9.91 18.46 0.41
CA ALA A 255 9.50 18.37 -0.99
C ALA A 255 8.98 19.69 -1.56
N ARG A 256 8.38 20.56 -0.74
CA ARG A 256 7.86 21.89 -1.12
C ARG A 256 8.88 22.81 -1.81
N THR A 257 10.16 22.51 -1.69
CA THR A 257 11.24 23.27 -2.34
C THR A 257 11.39 22.98 -3.83
N ASP A 258 10.82 21.88 -4.32
CA ASP A 258 10.80 21.47 -5.73
C ASP A 258 9.36 21.17 -6.18
N PRO A 259 8.80 21.89 -7.17
CA PRO A 259 7.40 21.69 -7.60
C PRO A 259 7.05 20.27 -8.06
N ASN A 260 7.99 19.55 -8.68
CA ASN A 260 7.75 18.18 -9.13
C ASN A 260 7.71 17.22 -7.94
N GLN A 261 8.60 17.42 -6.96
CA GLN A 261 8.67 16.59 -5.77
C GLN A 261 7.51 16.89 -4.82
N ASP A 262 7.11 18.15 -4.68
CA ASP A 262 5.93 18.57 -3.93
C ASP A 262 4.67 17.89 -4.48
N ARG A 263 4.52 17.82 -5.80
CA ARG A 263 3.40 17.12 -6.45
C ARG A 263 3.38 15.62 -6.14
N LEU A 264 4.53 14.95 -6.22
CA LEU A 264 4.65 13.52 -5.85
C LEU A 264 4.31 13.30 -4.36
N SER A 265 4.77 14.20 -3.50
CA SER A 265 4.50 14.16 -2.07
C SER A 265 3.01 14.40 -1.76
N ALA A 266 2.38 15.35 -2.45
CA ALA A 266 0.94 15.66 -2.33
C ALA A 266 0.07 14.49 -2.79
N LYS A 267 0.48 13.77 -3.84
CA LYS A 267 -0.18 12.52 -4.25
C LYS A 267 -0.23 11.52 -3.10
N ASN A 268 0.92 11.24 -2.47
CA ASN A 268 0.99 10.24 -1.40
C ASN A 268 0.20 10.67 -0.16
N GLU A 269 0.21 11.97 0.18
CA GLU A 269 -0.67 12.54 1.22
C GLU A 269 -2.14 12.30 0.91
N ALA A 270 -2.60 12.56 -0.32
CA ALA A 270 -3.98 12.34 -0.73
C ALA A 270 -4.41 10.87 -0.62
N GLU A 271 -3.52 9.93 -0.98
CA GLU A 271 -3.78 8.49 -0.81
C GLU A 271 -3.85 8.08 0.66
N ILE A 272 -2.97 8.61 1.53
CA ILE A 272 -3.04 8.37 2.99
C ILE A 272 -4.36 8.89 3.56
N LEU A 273 -4.78 10.09 3.17
CA LEU A 273 -6.04 10.68 3.61
C LEU A 273 -7.24 9.81 3.21
N LEU A 274 -7.26 9.32 1.97
CA LEU A 274 -8.31 8.44 1.49
C LEU A 274 -8.29 7.08 2.20
N ASP A 275 -7.12 6.44 2.33
CA ASP A 275 -6.95 5.14 2.99
C ASP A 275 -7.44 5.20 4.45
N ARG A 276 -7.25 6.34 5.13
CA ARG A 276 -7.68 6.57 6.52
C ARG A 276 -9.12 7.07 6.66
N GLY A 277 -9.81 7.31 5.55
CA GLY A 277 -11.21 7.73 5.53
C GLY A 277 -11.47 9.23 5.65
N TYR A 278 -10.47 10.11 5.55
CA TYR A 278 -10.64 11.57 5.59
C TYR A 278 -11.24 12.11 4.29
N ALA A 279 -12.51 11.80 4.04
CA ALA A 279 -13.23 12.05 2.79
C ALA A 279 -13.12 13.50 2.31
N ARG A 280 -13.37 14.50 3.18
CA ARG A 280 -13.29 15.93 2.80
C ARG A 280 -11.88 16.39 2.43
N GLN A 281 -10.86 15.89 3.13
CA GLN A 281 -9.47 16.30 2.86
C GLN A 281 -8.95 15.60 1.60
N ALA A 282 -9.27 14.31 1.44
CA ALA A 282 -8.94 13.54 0.25
C ALA A 282 -9.61 14.13 -1.01
N GLU A 283 -10.87 14.56 -0.92
CA GLU A 283 -11.60 15.22 -2.00
C GLU A 283 -10.87 16.49 -2.47
N ALA A 284 -10.58 17.42 -1.55
CA ALA A 284 -9.85 18.64 -1.87
C ALA A 284 -8.46 18.36 -2.49
N ALA A 285 -7.75 17.35 -1.95
CA ALA A 285 -6.43 16.97 -2.44
C ALA A 285 -6.47 16.40 -3.87
N PHE A 286 -7.37 15.45 -4.14
CA PHE A 286 -7.49 14.85 -5.48
C PHE A 286 -8.09 15.80 -6.51
N ALA A 287 -8.98 16.72 -6.11
CA ALA A 287 -9.44 17.80 -6.97
C ALA A 287 -8.27 18.66 -7.47
N SER A 288 -7.38 19.07 -6.56
CA SER A 288 -6.17 19.84 -6.89
C SER A 288 -5.23 19.06 -7.80
N LEU A 289 -4.98 17.79 -7.50
CA LEU A 289 -4.09 16.92 -8.29
C LEU A 289 -4.63 16.68 -9.71
N SER A 290 -5.94 16.43 -9.84
CA SER A 290 -6.60 16.28 -11.15
C SER A 290 -6.48 17.55 -11.97
N PHE A 291 -6.83 18.71 -11.39
CA PHE A 291 -6.74 19.99 -12.08
C PHE A 291 -5.32 20.30 -12.55
N GLN A 292 -4.32 20.01 -11.71
CA GLN A 292 -2.92 20.20 -12.07
C GLN A 292 -2.48 19.28 -13.21
N ALA A 293 -2.84 17.99 -13.16
CA ALA A 293 -2.49 17.03 -14.22
C ALA A 293 -3.07 17.44 -15.59
N GLU A 294 -4.28 18.00 -15.63
CA GLU A 294 -4.88 18.53 -16.86
C GLU A 294 -4.08 19.73 -17.40
N ARG A 295 -3.72 20.66 -16.52
CA ARG A 295 -2.93 21.84 -16.87
C ARG A 295 -1.54 21.45 -17.41
N ASP A 296 -0.97 20.38 -16.88
CA ASP A 296 0.34 19.87 -17.28
C ASP A 296 0.28 19.02 -18.56
N GLY A 297 -0.89 18.90 -19.20
CA GLY A 297 -1.05 18.13 -20.43
C GLY A 297 -0.95 16.61 -20.23
N ASN A 298 -1.27 16.12 -19.03
CA ASN A 298 -1.25 14.71 -18.66
C ASN A 298 -2.68 14.16 -18.47
N PRO A 299 -3.42 13.88 -19.57
CA PRO A 299 -4.82 13.44 -19.49
C PRO A 299 -4.97 12.07 -18.82
N VAL A 300 -3.98 11.17 -18.94
CA VAL A 300 -3.99 9.86 -18.29
C VAL A 300 -3.88 10.03 -16.76
N GLY A 301 -2.92 10.85 -16.31
CA GLY A 301 -2.78 11.18 -14.89
C GLY A 301 -4.00 11.91 -14.33
N ALA A 302 -4.61 12.81 -15.11
CA ALA A 302 -5.84 13.46 -14.72
C ALA A 302 -6.99 12.45 -14.54
N ALA A 303 -7.18 11.54 -15.50
CA ALA A 303 -8.20 10.49 -15.38
C ALA A 303 -7.97 9.61 -14.15
N PHE A 304 -6.72 9.23 -13.86
CA PHE A 304 -6.37 8.51 -12.64
C PHE A 304 -6.81 9.28 -11.38
N PHE A 305 -6.42 10.55 -11.24
CA PHE A 305 -6.82 11.37 -10.08
C PHE A 305 -8.32 11.61 -9.99
N ARG A 306 -9.04 11.71 -11.12
CA ARG A 306 -10.52 11.82 -11.12
C ARG A 306 -11.19 10.60 -10.52
N VAL A 307 -10.65 9.40 -10.72
CA VAL A 307 -11.21 8.20 -10.07
C VAL A 307 -11.05 8.26 -8.56
N TYR A 308 -9.86 8.60 -8.05
CA TYR A 308 -9.66 8.76 -6.60
C TYR A 308 -10.48 9.92 -6.02
N HIS A 309 -10.63 11.01 -6.78
CA HIS A 309 -11.52 12.11 -6.42
C HIS A 309 -12.98 11.63 -6.30
N ALA A 310 -13.47 10.83 -7.25
CA ALA A 310 -14.81 10.25 -7.19
C ALA A 310 -15.00 9.35 -5.97
N ARG A 311 -14.01 8.53 -5.59
CA ARG A 311 -14.03 7.72 -4.35
C ARG A 311 -14.21 8.61 -3.11
N ALA A 312 -13.43 9.68 -3.02
CA ALA A 312 -13.54 10.65 -1.92
C ALA A 312 -14.89 11.40 -1.92
N LEU A 313 -15.41 11.75 -3.10
CA LEU A 313 -16.72 12.40 -3.26
C LEU A 313 -17.88 11.50 -2.83
N PHE A 314 -17.84 10.21 -3.17
CA PHE A 314 -18.83 9.24 -2.68
C PHE A 314 -18.81 9.17 -1.15
N ALA A 315 -17.63 9.02 -0.54
CA ALA A 315 -17.48 9.02 0.90
C ALA A 315 -17.94 10.35 1.54
N ALA A 316 -17.78 11.48 0.85
CA ALA A 316 -18.23 12.80 1.27
C ALA A 316 -19.72 13.09 1.01
N GLY A 317 -20.49 12.11 0.54
CA GLY A 317 -21.92 12.26 0.26
C GLY A 317 -22.24 13.08 -1.00
N LYS A 318 -21.30 13.22 -1.93
CA LYS A 318 -21.43 13.98 -3.19
C LYS A 318 -21.53 13.06 -4.41
N ALA A 319 -22.46 12.09 -4.38
CA ALA A 319 -22.56 11.04 -5.42
C ALA A 319 -22.76 11.58 -6.84
N SER A 320 -23.59 12.60 -7.04
CA SER A 320 -23.83 13.16 -8.38
C SER A 320 -22.57 13.74 -9.01
N GLU A 321 -21.72 14.39 -8.22
CA GLU A 321 -20.41 14.90 -8.67
C GLU A 321 -19.44 13.75 -8.96
N ALA A 322 -19.42 12.73 -8.12
CA ALA A 322 -18.61 11.54 -8.31
C ALA A 322 -18.95 10.81 -9.62
N LEU A 323 -20.24 10.56 -9.87
CA LEU A 323 -20.72 9.93 -11.10
C LEU A 323 -20.38 10.76 -12.33
N ALA A 324 -20.56 12.09 -12.27
CA ALA A 324 -20.22 12.98 -13.38
C ALA A 324 -18.72 12.92 -13.74
N LEU A 325 -17.83 12.80 -12.73
CA LEU A 325 -16.40 12.61 -12.97
C LEU A 325 -16.09 11.27 -13.64
N LEU A 326 -16.73 10.19 -13.17
CA LEU A 326 -16.51 8.85 -13.71
C LEU A 326 -17.07 8.69 -15.13
N ASP A 327 -18.21 9.31 -15.44
CA ASP A 327 -18.79 9.36 -16.79
C ASP A 327 -17.89 10.09 -17.78
N GLY A 328 -17.14 11.09 -17.31
CA GLY A 328 -16.14 11.80 -18.11
C GLY A 328 -14.92 10.95 -18.51
N ILE A 329 -14.77 9.74 -17.96
CA ILE A 329 -13.69 8.81 -18.28
C ILE A 329 -14.20 7.81 -19.33
N VAL A 330 -13.79 8.03 -20.59
CA VAL A 330 -14.22 7.28 -21.77
C VAL A 330 -13.22 6.18 -22.11
N ASN A 331 -13.72 4.97 -22.43
CA ASN A 331 -12.93 3.78 -22.79
C ASN A 331 -11.76 3.46 -21.84
N PRO A 332 -11.99 3.37 -20.51
CA PRO A 332 -10.92 2.97 -19.60
C PRO A 332 -10.55 1.50 -19.84
N ASP A 333 -9.27 1.18 -19.69
CA ASP A 333 -8.70 -0.16 -19.77
C ASP A 333 -7.77 -0.45 -18.58
N GLY A 334 -7.38 -1.72 -18.42
CA GLY A 334 -6.46 -2.20 -17.37
C GLY A 334 -6.75 -1.64 -15.98
N ALA A 335 -5.73 -1.03 -15.37
CA ALA A 335 -5.82 -0.48 -14.02
C ALA A 335 -6.85 0.66 -13.88
N LEU A 336 -7.07 1.46 -14.93
CA LEU A 336 -8.04 2.57 -14.87
C LEU A 336 -9.48 2.05 -14.90
N LEU A 337 -9.74 0.98 -15.67
CA LEU A 337 -11.04 0.30 -15.68
C LEU A 337 -11.34 -0.31 -14.30
N PHE A 338 -10.38 -1.03 -13.74
CA PHE A 338 -10.45 -1.59 -12.39
C PHE A 338 -10.79 -0.49 -11.36
N LEU A 339 -10.03 0.61 -11.32
CA LEU A 339 -10.24 1.67 -10.35
C LEU A 339 -11.60 2.34 -10.53
N LYS A 340 -12.06 2.54 -11.77
CA LYS A 340 -13.40 3.12 -12.04
C LYS A 340 -14.51 2.22 -11.49
N GLN A 341 -14.43 0.91 -11.75
CA GLN A 341 -15.41 -0.06 -11.25
C GLN A 341 -15.38 -0.17 -9.72
N LEU A 342 -14.19 -0.12 -9.12
CA LEU A 342 -14.02 -0.07 -7.68
C LEU A 342 -14.70 1.17 -7.09
N ALA A 343 -14.49 2.36 -7.68
CA ALA A 343 -15.12 3.59 -7.22
C ALA A 343 -16.66 3.54 -7.27
N LEU A 344 -17.23 2.96 -8.33
CA LEU A 344 -18.68 2.75 -8.45
C LEU A 344 -19.18 1.78 -7.37
N THR A 345 -18.47 0.67 -7.15
CA THR A 345 -18.82 -0.33 -6.15
C THR A 345 -18.81 0.28 -4.73
N GLU A 346 -17.75 1.04 -4.41
CA GLU A 346 -17.65 1.77 -3.14
C GLU A 346 -18.77 2.80 -2.99
N GLY A 347 -19.09 3.53 -4.06
CA GLY A 347 -20.20 4.48 -4.08
C GLY A 347 -21.54 3.84 -3.75
N ALA A 348 -21.88 2.74 -4.43
CA ALA A 348 -23.12 2.01 -4.15
C ALA A 348 -23.18 1.48 -2.71
N VAL A 349 -22.05 1.03 -2.16
CA VAL A 349 -21.94 0.63 -0.74
C VAL A 349 -22.13 1.81 0.22
N TRP A 350 -21.55 2.98 -0.07
CA TRP A 350 -21.70 4.18 0.77
C TRP A 350 -23.13 4.71 0.83
N PHE A 351 -23.92 4.45 -0.22
CA PHE A 351 -25.33 4.85 -0.30
C PHE A 351 -26.29 3.69 0.02
N GLU A 352 -25.77 2.55 0.48
CA GLU A 352 -26.53 1.34 0.83
C GLU A 352 -27.45 0.84 -0.30
N GLN A 353 -27.01 1.00 -1.55
CA GLN A 353 -27.68 0.48 -2.75
C GLN A 353 -27.24 -0.97 -2.97
N TRP A 354 -27.64 -1.87 -2.07
CA TRP A 354 -27.05 -3.21 -1.94
C TRP A 354 -27.17 -4.11 -3.18
N ASP A 355 -28.29 -4.04 -3.91
CA ASP A 355 -28.46 -4.77 -5.18
C ASP A 355 -27.48 -4.29 -6.24
N GLU A 356 -27.40 -2.97 -6.46
CA GLU A 356 -26.46 -2.35 -7.40
C GLU A 356 -25.01 -2.61 -6.98
N ALA A 357 -24.70 -2.49 -5.69
CA ALA A 357 -23.38 -2.79 -5.14
C ALA A 357 -22.97 -4.25 -5.40
N THR A 358 -23.90 -5.19 -5.30
CA THR A 358 -23.65 -6.62 -5.56
C THR A 358 -23.38 -6.88 -7.04
N ASP A 359 -24.17 -6.29 -7.93
CA ASP A 359 -23.95 -6.41 -9.37
C ASP A 359 -22.61 -5.79 -9.81
N LEU A 360 -22.30 -4.60 -9.28
CA LEU A 360 -21.01 -3.93 -9.52
C LEU A 360 -19.84 -4.74 -8.96
N ALA A 361 -19.95 -5.30 -7.75
CA ALA A 361 -18.89 -6.11 -7.15
C ALA A 361 -18.67 -7.45 -7.88
N ARG A 362 -19.72 -8.06 -8.45
CA ARG A 362 -19.61 -9.23 -9.33
C ARG A 362 -18.87 -8.88 -10.62
N ALA A 363 -19.28 -7.80 -11.29
CA ALA A 363 -18.59 -7.30 -12.50
C ALA A 363 -17.13 -6.94 -12.22
N LEU A 364 -16.84 -6.29 -11.09
CA LEU A 364 -15.48 -5.98 -10.64
C LEU A 364 -14.65 -7.26 -10.45
N THR A 365 -15.24 -8.32 -9.90
CA THR A 365 -14.56 -9.61 -9.72
C THR A 365 -14.18 -10.25 -11.05
N GLU A 366 -15.04 -10.16 -12.07
CA GLU A 366 -14.73 -10.63 -13.43
C GLU A 366 -13.57 -9.84 -14.05
N THR A 367 -13.59 -8.51 -13.97
CA THR A 367 -12.50 -7.65 -14.47
C THR A 367 -11.18 -7.91 -13.75
N ILE A 368 -11.20 -8.01 -12.42
CA ILE A 368 -9.98 -8.24 -11.63
C ILE A 368 -9.33 -9.56 -12.00
N ALA A 369 -10.13 -10.62 -12.23
CA ALA A 369 -9.61 -11.93 -12.60
C ALA A 369 -8.81 -11.92 -13.92
N THR A 370 -9.10 -11.00 -14.84
CA THR A 370 -8.40 -10.89 -16.13
C THR A 370 -7.31 -9.83 -16.14
N GLU A 371 -7.54 -8.68 -15.50
CA GLU A 371 -6.67 -7.50 -15.62
C GLU A 371 -5.64 -7.40 -14.48
N VAL A 372 -6.04 -7.66 -13.23
CA VAL A 372 -5.25 -7.35 -12.03
C VAL A 372 -5.47 -8.38 -10.90
N PRO A 373 -5.25 -9.68 -11.15
CA PRO A 373 -5.68 -10.78 -10.27
C PRO A 373 -5.16 -10.67 -8.84
N GLN A 374 -4.02 -10.01 -8.63
CA GLN A 374 -3.47 -9.73 -7.31
C GLN A 374 -4.37 -8.88 -6.41
N TRP A 375 -5.43 -8.22 -6.94
CA TRP A 375 -6.40 -7.41 -6.18
C TRP A 375 -7.74 -8.12 -5.90
N GLU A 376 -7.81 -9.44 -6.09
CA GLU A 376 -9.01 -10.27 -5.88
C GLU A 376 -9.62 -10.12 -4.47
N ASN A 377 -8.78 -9.92 -3.46
CA ASN A 377 -9.23 -9.70 -2.08
C ASN A 377 -10.21 -8.51 -1.96
N ILE A 378 -10.00 -7.44 -2.74
CA ILE A 378 -10.84 -6.23 -2.69
C ILE A 378 -12.24 -6.51 -3.22
N SER A 379 -12.36 -7.08 -4.42
CA SER A 379 -13.68 -7.29 -5.02
C SER A 379 -14.49 -8.29 -4.21
N ARG A 380 -13.84 -9.34 -3.70
CA ARG A 380 -14.48 -10.32 -2.80
C ARG A 380 -14.91 -9.71 -1.48
N PHE A 381 -14.12 -8.79 -0.92
CA PHE A 381 -14.52 -8.06 0.28
C PHE A 381 -15.78 -7.22 0.04
N TYR A 382 -15.82 -6.44 -1.05
CA TYR A 382 -16.98 -5.62 -1.36
C TYR A 382 -18.21 -6.45 -1.74
N LEU A 383 -18.02 -7.57 -2.45
CA LEU A 383 -19.09 -8.52 -2.74
C LEU A 383 -19.63 -9.15 -1.44
N ALA A 384 -18.76 -9.54 -0.52
CA ALA A 384 -19.19 -10.04 0.79
C ALA A 384 -19.98 -8.97 1.56
N LYS A 385 -19.53 -7.72 1.53
CA LYS A 385 -20.19 -6.59 2.21
C LYS A 385 -21.57 -6.30 1.61
N SER A 386 -21.70 -6.29 0.28
CA SER A 386 -22.98 -6.02 -0.38
C SER A 386 -23.98 -7.16 -0.18
N LEU A 387 -23.53 -8.41 -0.27
CA LEU A 387 -24.35 -9.60 0.02
C LEU A 387 -24.85 -9.60 1.47
N LEU A 388 -24.01 -9.21 2.43
CA LEU A 388 -24.46 -9.04 3.82
C LEU A 388 -25.55 -7.97 3.93
N GLY A 389 -25.40 -6.85 3.21
CA GLY A 389 -26.41 -5.80 3.12
C GLY A 389 -27.76 -6.30 2.56
N ASN A 390 -27.72 -7.22 1.59
CA ASN A 390 -28.89 -7.91 1.04
C ASN A 390 -29.46 -9.03 1.95
N GLY A 391 -28.79 -9.36 3.06
CA GLY A 391 -29.17 -10.48 3.91
C GLY A 391 -28.80 -11.85 3.35
N GLU A 392 -27.94 -11.92 2.33
CA GLU A 392 -27.44 -13.16 1.72
C GLU A 392 -26.24 -13.71 2.52
N ILE A 393 -26.51 -14.15 3.74
CA ILE A 393 -25.49 -14.47 4.76
C ILE A 393 -24.51 -15.57 4.33
N ASP A 394 -25.01 -16.69 3.79
CA ASP A 394 -24.17 -17.83 3.41
C ASP A 394 -23.21 -17.49 2.26
N GLU A 395 -23.70 -16.77 1.24
CA GLU A 395 -22.86 -16.32 0.12
C GLU A 395 -21.86 -15.26 0.59
N SER A 396 -22.29 -14.32 1.44
CA SER A 396 -21.40 -13.34 2.07
C SER A 396 -20.24 -14.01 2.81
N ARG A 397 -20.49 -15.06 3.61
CA ARG A 397 -19.44 -15.81 4.32
C ARG A 397 -18.47 -16.49 3.37
N SER A 398 -18.98 -17.10 2.31
CA SER A 398 -18.15 -17.73 1.27
C SER A 398 -17.21 -16.70 0.64
N GLN A 399 -17.74 -15.53 0.26
CA GLN A 399 -16.95 -14.46 -0.35
C GLN A 399 -15.94 -13.84 0.62
N LEU A 400 -16.30 -13.64 1.89
CA LEU A 400 -15.39 -13.14 2.92
C LEU A 400 -14.23 -14.11 3.19
N THR A 401 -14.53 -15.41 3.21
CA THR A 401 -13.50 -16.46 3.35
C THR A 401 -12.53 -16.42 2.16
N ALA A 402 -13.05 -16.26 0.94
CA ALA A 402 -12.24 -16.15 -0.25
C ALA A 402 -11.44 -14.83 -0.29
N ALA A 403 -11.98 -13.71 0.21
CA ALA A 403 -11.26 -12.44 0.36
C ALA A 403 -10.05 -12.58 1.31
N LEU A 404 -10.24 -13.25 2.45
CA LEU A 404 -9.17 -13.54 3.41
C LEU A 404 -8.09 -14.44 2.82
N ALA A 405 -8.48 -15.46 2.05
CA ALA A 405 -7.54 -16.36 1.36
C ALA A 405 -6.71 -15.64 0.29
N ALA A 406 -7.29 -14.65 -0.38
CA ALA A 406 -6.61 -13.83 -1.38
C ALA A 406 -5.71 -12.72 -0.78
N CYS A 407 -5.71 -12.51 0.55
CA CYS A 407 -4.84 -11.51 1.17
C CYS A 407 -3.37 -11.97 1.19
N PRO A 408 -2.41 -11.13 0.74
CA PRO A 408 -0.98 -11.45 0.79
C PRO A 408 -0.50 -11.87 2.19
N PRO A 409 0.42 -12.85 2.33
CA PRO A 409 0.85 -13.39 3.63
C PRO A 409 1.53 -12.33 4.51
N GLY A 410 1.70 -12.62 5.80
CA GLY A 410 2.45 -11.75 6.71
C GLY A 410 1.81 -10.36 6.87
N THR A 411 2.64 -9.31 6.98
CA THR A 411 2.11 -7.95 7.15
C THR A 411 1.67 -7.30 5.84
N ASP A 412 1.97 -7.90 4.68
CA ASP A 412 1.56 -7.35 3.38
C ASP A 412 0.03 -7.31 3.24
N GLY A 413 -0.65 -8.36 3.68
CA GLY A 413 -2.12 -8.41 3.71
C GLY A 413 -2.76 -7.83 4.97
N TRP A 414 -1.99 -7.23 5.89
CA TRP A 414 -2.50 -6.79 7.20
C TRP A 414 -3.71 -5.85 7.08
N ARG A 415 -3.63 -4.83 6.20
CA ARG A 415 -4.71 -3.83 6.02
C ARG A 415 -6.06 -4.43 5.61
N TRP A 416 -6.03 -5.49 4.80
CA TRP A 416 -7.23 -6.14 4.29
C TRP A 416 -7.75 -7.19 5.26
N ARG A 417 -6.86 -7.87 5.98
CA ARG A 417 -7.28 -8.76 7.08
C ARG A 417 -8.02 -8.00 8.18
N LEU A 418 -7.61 -6.77 8.50
CA LEU A 418 -8.34 -5.93 9.47
C LEU A 418 -9.75 -5.58 9.00
N ARG A 419 -9.90 -5.18 7.73
CA ARG A 419 -11.22 -4.93 7.12
C ARG A 419 -12.09 -6.18 7.14
N CYS A 420 -11.53 -7.32 6.73
CA CYS A 420 -12.24 -8.59 6.75
C CYS A 420 -12.65 -9.01 8.16
N ARG A 421 -11.79 -8.82 9.18
CA ARG A 421 -12.13 -9.07 10.59
C ARG A 421 -13.30 -8.19 11.05
N ALA A 422 -13.34 -6.92 10.66
CA ALA A 422 -14.45 -6.02 11.02
C ALA A 422 -15.77 -6.48 10.38
N LEU A 423 -15.75 -6.88 9.10
CA LEU A 423 -16.91 -7.43 8.41
C LEU A 423 -17.33 -8.79 9.00
N GLU A 424 -16.37 -9.63 9.39
CA GLU A 424 -16.62 -10.93 10.02
C GLU A 424 -17.39 -10.79 11.34
N MET A 425 -17.16 -9.72 12.11
CA MET A 425 -17.93 -9.45 13.33
C MET A 425 -19.41 -9.22 13.02
N ALA A 426 -19.70 -8.36 12.03
CA ALA A 426 -21.07 -8.08 11.60
C ALA A 426 -21.75 -9.34 11.04
N LEU A 427 -21.02 -10.10 10.24
CA LEU A 427 -21.52 -11.34 9.64
C LEU A 427 -21.80 -12.43 10.68
N SER A 428 -20.89 -12.63 11.64
CA SER A 428 -21.08 -13.63 12.71
C SER A 428 -22.29 -13.27 13.59
N HIS A 429 -22.51 -11.98 13.84
CA HIS A 429 -23.73 -11.54 14.50
C HIS A 429 -24.99 -11.84 13.68
N ALA A 430 -24.97 -11.60 12.36
CA ALA A 430 -26.08 -11.91 11.46
C ALA A 430 -26.41 -13.42 11.41
N GLU A 431 -25.42 -14.28 11.64
CA GLU A 431 -25.59 -15.73 11.79
C GLU A 431 -26.09 -16.17 13.17
N ALA A 432 -26.45 -15.23 14.03
CA ALA A 432 -26.83 -15.46 15.42
C ALA A 432 -25.74 -16.16 16.26
N GLN A 433 -24.46 -15.98 15.90
CA GLN A 433 -23.36 -16.38 16.78
C GLN A 433 -23.29 -15.45 18.00
N PRO A 434 -22.80 -15.93 19.15
CA PRO A 434 -22.60 -15.08 20.33
C PRO A 434 -21.71 -13.88 20.01
N TRP A 435 -22.17 -12.68 20.39
CA TRP A 435 -21.40 -11.46 20.25
C TRP A 435 -20.23 -11.44 21.25
N ASP A 436 -19.00 -11.53 20.75
CA ASP A 436 -17.79 -11.36 21.56
C ASP A 436 -17.45 -9.87 21.69
N GLN A 437 -18.00 -9.26 22.74
CA GLN A 437 -17.78 -7.85 23.06
C GLN A 437 -16.29 -7.52 23.26
N THR A 438 -15.51 -8.41 23.89
CA THR A 438 -14.09 -8.16 24.15
C THR A 438 -13.28 -8.18 22.85
N ALA A 439 -13.58 -9.11 21.93
CA ALA A 439 -12.98 -9.10 20.60
C ALA A 439 -13.34 -7.83 19.82
N ALA A 440 -14.58 -7.34 19.94
CA ALA A 440 -15.05 -6.14 19.27
C ALA A 440 -14.36 -4.87 19.78
N GLU A 441 -14.21 -4.75 21.10
CA GLU A 441 -13.46 -3.67 21.75
C GLU A 441 -12.02 -3.65 21.29
N ASN A 442 -11.33 -4.81 21.35
CA ASN A 442 -9.95 -4.93 20.92
C ASN A 442 -9.74 -4.58 19.45
N LEU A 443 -10.65 -5.02 18.57
CA LEU A 443 -10.58 -4.69 17.15
C LEU A 443 -10.86 -3.20 16.89
N THR A 444 -11.81 -2.60 17.61
CA THR A 444 -12.08 -1.16 17.52
C THR A 444 -10.83 -0.37 17.87
N ASP A 445 -10.19 -0.72 18.98
CA ASP A 445 -8.97 -0.07 19.44
C ASP A 445 -7.80 -0.27 18.45
N GLU A 446 -7.65 -1.47 17.90
CA GLU A 446 -6.64 -1.79 16.88
C GLU A 446 -6.82 -0.91 15.63
N LEU A 447 -8.06 -0.74 15.15
CA LEU A 447 -8.38 0.10 13.99
C LEU A 447 -8.13 1.60 14.26
N LEU A 448 -8.49 2.08 15.44
CA LEU A 448 -8.28 3.48 15.85
C LEU A 448 -6.78 3.81 15.96
N VAL A 449 -6.00 2.93 16.60
CA VAL A 449 -4.53 3.07 16.68
C VAL A 449 -3.91 3.06 15.30
N ALA A 450 -4.38 2.16 14.45
CA ALA A 450 -3.95 2.05 13.07
C ALA A 450 -4.41 3.20 12.15
N ARG A 451 -5.25 4.13 12.66
CA ARG A 451 -5.83 5.26 11.93
C ARG A 451 -6.74 4.87 10.75
N TRP A 452 -7.33 3.67 10.77
CA TRP A 452 -8.37 3.26 9.80
C TRP A 452 -9.75 3.72 10.28
N PHE A 453 -9.96 5.04 10.27
CA PHE A 453 -11.06 5.66 11.00
C PHE A 453 -12.44 5.38 10.41
N ASP A 454 -12.55 5.22 9.10
CA ASP A 454 -13.79 4.82 8.44
C ASP A 454 -14.23 3.41 8.86
N VAL A 455 -13.30 2.44 8.84
CA VAL A 455 -13.55 1.06 9.27
C VAL A 455 -13.83 1.00 10.77
N ALA A 456 -13.07 1.76 11.58
CA ALA A 456 -13.31 1.89 13.01
C ALA A 456 -14.71 2.45 13.28
N SER A 457 -15.10 3.52 12.59
CA SER A 457 -16.42 4.15 12.73
C SER A 457 -17.55 3.18 12.36
N ASP A 458 -17.43 2.44 11.26
CA ASP A 458 -18.43 1.43 10.84
C ASP A 458 -18.58 0.32 11.92
N LEU A 459 -17.45 -0.15 12.47
CA LEU A 459 -17.47 -1.12 13.58
C LEU A 459 -18.11 -0.52 14.85
N MET A 460 -17.75 0.71 15.22
CA MET A 460 -18.34 1.40 16.39
C MET A 460 -19.86 1.55 16.26
N ILE A 461 -20.37 1.82 15.06
CA ILE A 461 -21.82 1.88 14.79
C ILE A 461 -22.48 0.52 15.03
N ASN A 462 -21.91 -0.56 14.46
CA ASN A 462 -22.43 -1.91 14.64
C ASN A 462 -22.41 -2.31 16.13
N ARG A 463 -21.32 -2.00 16.82
CA ARG A 463 -21.17 -2.20 18.26
C ARG A 463 -22.22 -1.44 19.04
N ALA A 464 -22.41 -0.16 18.78
CA ALA A 464 -23.39 0.66 19.49
C ALA A 464 -24.81 0.09 19.39
N ASN A 465 -25.19 -0.41 18.21
CA ASN A 465 -26.47 -1.07 17.98
C ASN A 465 -26.61 -2.38 18.77
N ILE A 466 -25.60 -3.26 18.71
CA ILE A 466 -25.64 -4.59 19.34
C ILE A 466 -25.52 -4.50 20.86
N GLU A 467 -24.67 -3.59 21.33
CA GLU A 467 -24.33 -3.38 22.73
C GLU A 467 -25.24 -2.34 23.42
N ASP A 468 -26.23 -1.74 22.75
CA ASP A 468 -27.12 -0.70 23.32
C ASP A 468 -26.30 0.42 23.99
N ASP A 469 -25.23 0.89 23.32
CA ASP A 469 -24.26 1.86 23.84
C ASP A 469 -24.39 3.23 23.14
N GLN A 470 -25.14 4.13 23.79
CA GLN A 470 -25.40 5.48 23.29
C GLN A 470 -24.16 6.38 23.25
N GLU A 471 -23.21 6.16 24.17
CA GLU A 471 -21.98 6.94 24.21
C GLU A 471 -21.08 6.57 23.03
N LEU A 472 -20.97 5.27 22.74
CA LEU A 472 -20.23 4.79 21.58
C LEU A 472 -20.83 5.30 20.26
N ALA A 473 -22.16 5.34 20.15
CA ALA A 473 -22.84 5.93 19.00
C ALA A 473 -22.52 7.43 18.83
N ARG A 474 -22.49 8.20 19.92
CA ARG A 474 -22.15 9.64 19.88
C ARG A 474 -20.72 9.85 19.39
N GLN A 475 -19.77 9.04 19.88
CA GLN A 475 -18.37 9.11 19.45
C GLN A 475 -18.19 8.69 18.00
N ALA A 476 -18.92 7.65 17.54
CA ALA A 476 -18.92 7.25 16.15
C ALA A 476 -19.48 8.36 15.23
N ALA A 477 -20.53 9.06 15.66
CA ALA A 477 -21.08 10.19 14.93
C ALA A 477 -20.06 11.34 14.84
N GLY A 478 -19.41 11.69 15.95
CA GLY A 478 -18.35 12.70 15.96
C GLY A 478 -17.16 12.35 15.07
N LEU A 479 -16.69 11.11 15.12
CA LEU A 479 -15.63 10.61 14.25
C LEU A 479 -16.06 10.71 12.78
N ALA A 480 -17.22 10.17 12.41
CA ALA A 480 -17.72 10.21 11.04
C ALA A 480 -17.89 11.65 10.49
N SER A 481 -18.42 12.58 11.28
CA SER A 481 -18.51 13.99 10.90
C SER A 481 -17.12 14.62 10.74
N SER A 482 -16.14 14.28 11.58
CA SER A 482 -14.75 14.77 11.43
C SER A 482 -14.09 14.32 10.13
N LEU A 483 -14.35 13.07 9.73
CA LEU A 483 -13.91 12.50 8.46
C LEU A 483 -14.62 13.16 7.27
N GLY A 484 -15.79 13.74 7.52
CA GLY A 484 -16.69 14.27 6.51
C GLY A 484 -17.43 13.18 5.77
N ASN A 485 -17.81 12.11 6.46
CA ASN A 485 -18.61 11.02 5.92
C ASN A 485 -20.05 11.09 6.46
N PRO A 486 -20.99 11.70 5.71
CA PRO A 486 -22.34 11.93 6.21
C PRO A 486 -23.14 10.64 6.37
N THR A 487 -22.95 9.63 5.51
CA THR A 487 -23.66 8.35 5.66
C THR A 487 -23.29 7.66 6.98
N LEU A 488 -22.00 7.59 7.31
CA LEU A 488 -21.57 7.04 8.61
C LEU A 488 -22.11 7.86 9.78
N ALA A 489 -22.10 9.19 9.67
CA ALA A 489 -22.60 10.08 10.72
C ALA A 489 -24.11 9.90 10.97
N ILE A 490 -24.90 9.78 9.91
CA ILE A 490 -26.35 9.52 9.97
C ILE A 490 -26.62 8.15 10.61
N ARG A 491 -25.91 7.10 10.18
CA ARG A 491 -26.05 5.75 10.75
C ARG A 491 -25.69 5.73 12.24
N ALA A 492 -24.63 6.42 12.63
CA ALA A 492 -24.22 6.55 14.03
C ALA A 492 -25.24 7.29 14.89
N ALA A 493 -25.76 8.43 14.40
CA ALA A 493 -26.80 9.18 15.09
C ALA A 493 -28.09 8.36 15.25
N HIS A 494 -28.44 7.58 14.23
CA HIS A 494 -29.61 6.69 14.28
C HIS A 494 -29.46 5.56 15.30
N ALA A 495 -28.27 4.98 15.43
CA ALA A 495 -28.00 3.83 16.31
C ALA A 495 -28.39 4.06 17.79
N ALA A 496 -28.41 5.32 18.23
CA ALA A 496 -28.75 5.70 19.60
C ALA A 496 -29.86 6.78 19.70
N ASP A 497 -30.60 7.02 18.62
CA ASP A 497 -31.66 8.04 18.56
C ASP A 497 -31.18 9.44 19.00
N LEU A 498 -30.02 9.86 18.49
CA LEU A 498 -29.34 11.10 18.91
C LEU A 498 -29.97 12.38 18.33
N TRP A 499 -31.12 12.32 17.66
CA TRP A 499 -31.68 13.47 16.90
C TRP A 499 -32.05 14.69 17.75
N THR A 500 -32.16 14.52 19.06
CA THR A 500 -32.40 15.62 20.02
C THR A 500 -31.12 16.13 20.69
N ASP A 501 -29.99 15.44 20.50
CA ASP A 501 -28.68 15.83 20.98
C ASP A 501 -28.18 17.01 20.14
N SER A 502 -27.55 18.02 20.77
CA SER A 502 -26.97 19.18 20.06
C SER A 502 -25.98 18.75 18.98
N HIS A 503 -25.31 17.60 19.17
CA HIS A 503 -24.35 17.05 18.23
C HIS A 503 -24.97 16.52 16.93
N ALA A 504 -26.29 16.25 16.90
CA ALA A 504 -26.97 15.84 15.67
C ALA A 504 -27.27 17.01 14.72
N ALA A 505 -27.07 18.27 15.15
CA ALA A 505 -27.38 19.44 14.33
C ALA A 505 -26.57 19.50 13.03
N ASP A 506 -25.28 19.13 13.06
CA ASP A 506 -24.44 19.06 11.86
C ASP A 506 -24.85 17.87 10.98
N VAL A 507 -25.07 16.70 11.59
CA VAL A 507 -25.49 15.48 10.90
C VAL A 507 -26.81 15.68 10.12
N VAL A 508 -27.81 16.31 10.73
CA VAL A 508 -29.10 16.61 10.06
C VAL A 508 -28.91 17.55 8.88
N ARG A 509 -28.08 18.59 9.03
CA ARG A 509 -27.78 19.55 7.94
C ARG A 509 -27.02 18.89 6.79
N GLU A 510 -26.06 18.03 7.11
CA GLU A 510 -25.34 17.23 6.13
C GLU A 510 -26.29 16.29 5.38
N ALA A 511 -27.19 15.60 6.08
CA ALA A 511 -28.19 14.73 5.46
C ALA A 511 -29.10 15.50 4.48
N GLN A 512 -29.57 16.68 4.90
CA GLN A 512 -30.36 17.58 4.03
C GLN A 512 -29.58 18.03 2.81
N SER A 513 -28.30 18.41 2.99
CA SER A 513 -27.41 18.82 1.89
C SER A 513 -27.17 17.67 0.90
N THR A 514 -26.86 16.47 1.38
CA THR A 514 -26.69 15.28 0.54
C THR A 514 -27.98 14.98 -0.24
N ALA A 515 -29.14 14.96 0.43
CA ALA A 515 -30.43 14.75 -0.24
C ALA A 515 -30.74 15.83 -1.29
N ALA A 516 -30.29 17.08 -1.11
CA ALA A 516 -30.50 18.16 -2.06
C ALA A 516 -29.68 17.96 -3.35
N ASN A 517 -28.53 17.31 -3.26
CA ASN A 517 -27.56 17.18 -4.35
C ASN A 517 -27.65 15.83 -5.09
N LEU A 518 -28.45 14.89 -4.61
CA LEU A 518 -28.71 13.61 -5.30
C LEU A 518 -29.67 13.77 -6.48
N ALA A 519 -29.42 13.01 -7.55
CA ALA A 519 -30.37 12.84 -8.66
C ALA A 519 -31.67 12.16 -8.18
N ASP A 520 -32.80 12.44 -8.83
CA ASP A 520 -34.13 12.04 -8.36
C ASP A 520 -34.26 10.55 -8.02
N ALA A 521 -33.77 9.66 -8.90
CA ALA A 521 -33.84 8.21 -8.67
C ALA A 521 -32.99 7.75 -7.47
N ALA A 522 -31.74 8.22 -7.37
CA ALA A 522 -30.86 7.90 -6.25
C ALA A 522 -31.37 8.50 -4.93
N LYS A 523 -31.94 9.70 -4.99
CA LYS A 523 -32.56 10.38 -3.85
C LYS A 523 -33.76 9.60 -3.33
N GLU A 524 -34.64 9.12 -4.20
CA GLU A 524 -35.80 8.32 -3.79
C GLU A 524 -35.36 7.07 -3.00
N GLN A 525 -34.40 6.32 -3.54
CA GLN A 525 -33.86 5.12 -2.87
C GLN A 525 -33.17 5.46 -1.54
N TRP A 526 -32.29 6.46 -1.53
CA TRP A 526 -31.50 6.81 -0.35
C TRP A 526 -32.38 7.38 0.78
N THR A 527 -33.35 8.23 0.45
CA THR A 527 -34.26 8.81 1.47
C THR A 527 -35.27 7.82 2.03
N ALA A 528 -35.45 6.65 1.39
CA ALA A 528 -36.27 5.56 1.91
C ALA A 528 -35.56 4.76 3.02
N LEU A 529 -34.23 4.88 3.17
CA LEU A 529 -33.48 4.20 4.23
C LEU A 529 -33.94 4.70 5.61
N PRO A 530 -34.21 3.81 6.59
CA PRO A 530 -34.80 4.20 7.87
C PRO A 530 -34.00 5.28 8.64
N HIS A 531 -32.67 5.16 8.64
CA HIS A 531 -31.78 6.11 9.31
C HIS A 531 -31.73 7.47 8.59
N VAL A 532 -31.78 7.49 7.25
CA VAL A 532 -31.85 8.72 6.45
C VAL A 532 -33.21 9.40 6.63
N ALA A 533 -34.31 8.64 6.55
CA ALA A 533 -35.65 9.16 6.76
C ALA A 533 -35.79 9.80 8.15
N ALA A 534 -35.23 9.16 9.19
CA ALA A 534 -35.19 9.71 10.54
C ALA A 534 -34.40 11.03 10.61
N ALA A 535 -33.23 11.10 9.98
CA ALA A 535 -32.42 12.31 9.94
C ALA A 535 -33.13 13.47 9.23
N LEU A 536 -33.80 13.20 8.11
CA LEU A 536 -34.51 14.22 7.33
C LEU A 536 -35.81 14.69 8.00
N ALA A 537 -36.42 13.85 8.83
CA ALA A 537 -37.59 14.21 9.64
C ALA A 537 -37.22 15.02 10.90
N ALA A 538 -35.97 14.94 11.34
CA ALA A 538 -35.49 15.68 12.51
C ALA A 538 -35.35 17.18 12.22
N ASN A 539 -35.71 18.01 13.20
CA ASN A 539 -35.38 19.43 13.16
C ASN A 539 -33.97 19.63 13.71
N PRO A 540 -33.05 20.29 12.99
CA PRO A 540 -31.70 20.51 13.50
C PRO A 540 -31.76 21.35 14.79
N PRO A 541 -31.15 20.89 15.90
CA PRO A 541 -31.06 21.67 17.12
C PRO A 541 -30.45 23.07 16.87
N GLU A 542 -30.99 24.11 17.53
CA GLU A 542 -30.47 25.48 17.42
C GLU A 542 -29.08 25.64 18.05
N ALA A 543 -28.79 24.86 19.10
CA ALA A 543 -27.51 24.86 19.77
C ALA A 543 -26.47 24.09 18.95
N ARG A 544 -25.38 24.76 18.58
CA ARG A 544 -24.19 24.11 18.04
C ARG A 544 -23.29 23.67 19.20
N PRO A 545 -22.70 22.47 19.17
CA PRO A 545 -21.53 22.20 20.00
C PRO A 545 -20.44 23.24 19.66
N ASP A 546 -19.59 23.55 20.63
CA ASP A 546 -18.39 24.36 20.34
C ASP A 546 -17.59 23.61 19.27
N ASP A 547 -17.13 24.26 18.19
CA ASP A 547 -16.64 23.64 16.93
C ASP A 547 -15.44 22.66 17.09
N SER A 548 -14.99 22.42 18.33
CA SER A 548 -13.88 21.55 18.74
C SER A 548 -14.29 20.34 19.61
N SER A 549 -15.51 20.28 20.15
CA SER A 549 -15.76 19.43 21.33
C SER A 549 -15.70 17.92 21.10
N LEU A 550 -16.24 17.37 20.01
CA LEU A 550 -16.36 15.91 19.87
C LEU A 550 -15.06 15.19 19.49
N ILE A 551 -14.25 15.80 18.63
CA ILE A 551 -12.95 15.24 18.25
C ILE A 551 -12.00 15.39 19.43
N ASP A 552 -12.05 16.51 20.13
CA ASP A 552 -11.25 16.70 21.34
C ASP A 552 -11.71 15.77 22.45
N GLU A 553 -13.01 15.55 22.64
CA GLU A 553 -13.55 14.52 23.55
C GLU A 553 -13.13 13.12 23.15
N LEU A 554 -13.17 12.77 21.86
CA LEU A 554 -12.68 11.49 21.36
C LEU A 554 -11.19 11.36 21.60
N ASN A 555 -10.38 12.36 21.26
CA ASN A 555 -8.94 12.38 21.46
C ASN A 555 -8.55 12.34 22.94
N GLU A 556 -9.25 13.08 23.79
CA GLU A 556 -9.11 13.03 25.24
C GLU A 556 -9.49 11.65 25.77
N THR A 557 -10.57 11.06 25.26
CA THR A 557 -10.99 9.72 25.65
C THR A 557 -9.96 8.68 25.22
N LEU A 558 -9.46 8.77 23.98
CA LEU A 558 -8.40 7.92 23.47
C LEU A 558 -7.12 8.11 24.28
N ALA A 559 -6.74 9.33 24.62
CA ALA A 559 -5.57 9.62 25.44
C ALA A 559 -5.73 9.07 26.87
N ALA A 560 -6.92 9.25 27.47
CA ALA A 560 -7.25 8.75 28.80
C ALA A 560 -7.19 7.22 28.89
N ILE A 561 -7.48 6.50 27.80
CA ILE A 561 -7.38 5.04 27.72
C ILE A 561 -6.07 4.55 27.08
N GLY A 562 -5.12 5.44 26.80
CA GLY A 562 -3.79 5.08 26.26
C GLY A 562 -3.77 4.67 24.78
N LEU A 563 -4.73 5.18 23.99
CA LEU A 563 -4.88 5.03 22.54
C LEU A 563 -4.52 6.29 21.74
N ALA A 564 -4.21 7.41 22.40
CA ALA A 564 -3.73 8.64 21.76
C ALA A 564 -2.70 9.37 22.63
N GLY A 565 -1.89 10.25 22.02
CA GLY A 565 -0.84 11.03 22.68
C GLY A 565 0.55 10.81 22.10
N SER A 566 1.54 11.58 22.56
CA SER A 566 2.96 11.50 22.16
C SER A 566 3.78 10.47 22.95
N GLY A 567 3.14 9.71 23.86
CA GLY A 567 3.76 8.65 24.66
C GLY A 567 3.36 7.24 24.19
N ASP A 568 4.06 6.23 24.70
CA ASP A 568 3.91 4.81 24.36
C ASP A 568 2.43 4.37 24.32
N LEU A 569 1.94 4.08 23.10
CA LEU A 569 0.62 3.48 22.90
C LEU A 569 0.57 2.12 23.60
N LEU A 570 -0.35 1.98 24.56
CA LEU A 570 -0.50 0.73 25.30
C LEU A 570 -1.19 -0.31 24.42
N THR A 571 -0.67 -1.53 24.36
CA THR A 571 -1.37 -2.68 23.78
C THR A 571 -2.68 -2.96 24.52
N PRO A 572 -3.66 -3.64 23.89
CA PRO A 572 -4.88 -4.07 24.58
C PRO A 572 -4.58 -4.81 25.90
N ALA A 573 -3.61 -5.72 25.90
CA ALA A 573 -3.19 -6.46 27.09
C ALA A 573 -2.64 -5.53 28.20
N GLN A 574 -1.85 -4.51 27.86
CA GLN A 574 -1.36 -3.52 28.82
C GLN A 574 -2.50 -2.67 29.39
N ARG A 575 -3.49 -2.28 28.58
CA ARG A 575 -4.69 -1.57 29.05
C ARG A 575 -5.53 -2.41 30.00
N HIS A 576 -5.74 -3.69 29.68
CA HIS A 576 -6.42 -4.63 30.58
C HIS A 576 -5.68 -4.77 31.91
N GLN A 577 -4.35 -4.84 31.88
CA GLN A 577 -3.52 -4.93 33.08
C GLN A 577 -3.54 -3.64 33.92
N SER A 578 -3.58 -2.47 33.28
CA SER A 578 -3.64 -1.16 33.95
C SER A 578 -5.06 -0.72 34.33
N GLY A 579 -6.09 -1.49 33.96
CA GLY A 579 -7.49 -1.19 34.26
C GLY A 579 -8.09 -0.07 33.40
N LEU A 580 -7.43 0.32 32.30
CA LEU A 580 -7.84 1.37 31.36
C LEU A 580 -8.92 0.94 30.35
N VAL A 581 -9.58 -0.19 30.60
CA VAL A 581 -10.58 -0.75 29.69
C VAL A 581 -11.93 -0.14 30.00
N ARG A 582 -12.65 0.27 28.95
CA ARG A 582 -14.03 0.78 29.07
C ARG A 582 -14.89 -0.27 29.75
N ARG A 583 -15.18 -0.07 31.02
CA ARG A 583 -16.27 -0.78 31.69
C ARG A 583 -17.53 0.04 31.44
N ARG A 584 -18.58 -0.61 30.95
CA ARG A 584 -19.93 -0.05 30.96
C ARG A 584 -20.16 0.67 32.30
N PRO A 585 -20.67 1.91 32.33
CA PRO A 585 -21.45 2.31 33.49
C PRO A 585 -22.58 1.29 33.55
N THR A 586 -22.63 0.49 34.62
CA THR A 586 -23.78 -0.37 34.86
C THR A 586 -24.98 0.52 35.10
N VAL A 587 -25.66 0.95 34.04
CA VAL A 587 -27.01 1.48 34.15
C VAL A 587 -27.84 0.25 34.50
N ARG A 588 -27.98 -0.01 35.80
CA ARG A 588 -29.06 -0.84 36.31
C ARG A 588 -30.32 -0.25 35.71
N LYS A 589 -30.92 -0.91 34.70
CA LYS A 589 -32.32 -0.72 34.31
C LYS A 589 -33.17 -1.15 35.52
N ALA A 590 -33.17 -0.33 36.57
CA ALA A 590 -33.96 -0.47 37.77
C ALA A 590 -35.41 -0.02 37.49
N SER A 591 -36.03 -0.59 36.47
CA SER A 591 -37.43 -0.33 36.14
C SER A 591 -37.97 -1.42 35.22
N ARG A 592 -37.96 -2.67 35.70
CA ARG A 592 -38.84 -3.75 35.22
C ARG A 592 -38.85 -5.02 36.11
N TRP A 593 -37.97 -5.12 37.11
CA TRP A 593 -37.92 -6.25 38.05
C TRP A 593 -38.41 -5.97 39.48
N LEU A 594 -38.88 -4.74 39.77
CA LEU A 594 -39.49 -4.39 41.06
C LEU A 594 -40.89 -5.00 41.29
N GLY A 595 -41.42 -5.79 40.34
CA GLY A 595 -42.69 -6.50 40.45
C GLY A 595 -42.61 -7.98 40.87
N ILE A 596 -41.42 -8.59 40.96
CA ILE A 596 -41.28 -10.04 41.24
C ILE A 596 -40.35 -10.33 42.44
N ALA A 597 -39.49 -9.39 42.85
CA ALA A 597 -38.60 -9.54 44.01
C ALA A 597 -39.21 -9.14 45.37
N ALA A 598 -40.54 -8.92 45.44
CA ALA A 598 -41.26 -8.69 46.69
C ALA A 598 -41.77 -9.99 47.37
N GLY A 599 -41.51 -11.17 46.77
CA GLY A 599 -42.04 -12.45 47.26
C GLY A 599 -41.04 -13.44 47.86
N ILE A 600 -39.72 -13.20 47.81
CA ILE A 600 -38.70 -14.22 48.15
C ILE A 600 -37.69 -13.74 49.23
N ALA A 601 -37.82 -12.51 49.74
CA ALA A 601 -36.97 -11.99 50.82
C ALA A 601 -37.61 -12.09 52.22
N ALA A 602 -38.26 -13.23 52.52
CA ALA A 602 -38.89 -13.48 53.83
C ALA A 602 -38.45 -14.80 54.52
N VAL A 603 -37.40 -15.50 54.06
CA VAL A 603 -37.05 -16.83 54.60
C VAL A 603 -35.59 -17.03 55.04
N ILE A 604 -34.65 -16.10 54.83
CA ILE A 604 -33.26 -16.29 55.31
C ILE A 604 -32.78 -15.07 56.09
N ALA A 605 -33.47 -14.80 57.20
CA ALA A 605 -33.01 -13.92 58.27
C ALA A 605 -33.07 -14.68 59.61
N VAL A 606 -32.39 -15.82 59.69
CA VAL A 606 -32.00 -16.47 60.94
C VAL A 606 -30.65 -17.13 60.71
N SER A 607 -29.72 -16.92 61.63
CA SER A 607 -28.42 -17.64 61.79
C SER A 607 -27.13 -16.89 61.45
N VAL A 608 -26.95 -15.63 61.86
CA VAL A 608 -25.61 -15.15 62.26
C VAL A 608 -25.77 -14.11 63.37
N VAL A 609 -25.85 -14.52 64.63
CA VAL A 609 -25.32 -13.83 65.83
C VAL A 609 -25.46 -14.79 67.01
N THR A 610 -24.40 -15.51 67.35
CA THR A 610 -23.87 -15.67 68.73
C THR A 610 -22.75 -16.71 68.74
N ALA A 611 -21.50 -16.24 68.81
CA ALA A 611 -20.45 -16.76 69.70
C ALA A 611 -19.16 -16.00 69.42
N LEU A 612 -19.07 -14.83 70.03
CA LEU A 612 -17.79 -14.20 70.36
C LEU A 612 -17.06 -15.07 71.42
N ALA A 613 -15.74 -14.93 71.39
CA ALA A 613 -14.82 -14.90 72.53
C ALA A 613 -13.92 -16.11 72.77
N LEU A 614 -12.69 -15.73 73.15
CA LEU A 614 -11.51 -16.50 73.58
C LEU A 614 -10.62 -16.88 72.38
N GLN A 615 -9.40 -16.36 72.21
CA GLN A 615 -8.35 -16.19 73.22
C GLN A 615 -7.29 -15.16 72.77
N ARG A 616 -6.92 -14.24 73.66
CA ARG A 616 -5.66 -13.47 73.67
C ARG A 616 -4.65 -14.21 74.56
N ASP A 617 -3.36 -14.21 74.21
CA ASP A 617 -2.27 -13.60 75.00
C ASP A 617 -0.87 -13.91 74.43
N ALA A 618 0.04 -12.94 74.58
CA ALA A 618 1.42 -12.84 74.08
C ALA A 618 2.45 -13.54 75.02
N PRO A 619 3.81 -13.49 74.86
CA PRO A 619 4.63 -12.26 74.75
C PRO A 619 5.94 -12.34 73.91
N ALA A 620 6.64 -11.20 73.83
CA ALA A 620 7.97 -10.99 73.26
C ALA A 620 8.99 -10.56 74.35
N ALA A 621 10.30 -10.80 74.13
CA ALA A 621 11.51 -10.00 74.53
C ALA A 621 12.81 -10.88 74.50
N PRO A 622 14.05 -10.37 74.75
CA PRO A 622 14.84 -9.43 73.95
C PRO A 622 16.35 -9.84 73.74
N GLY A 623 17.03 -9.17 72.80
CA GLY A 623 18.47 -8.82 72.64
C GLY A 623 19.65 -9.71 73.11
N GLU A 624 20.66 -9.88 72.24
CA GLU A 624 22.06 -9.50 72.54
C GLU A 624 22.96 -9.44 71.29
N THR A 625 23.74 -8.37 71.22
CA THR A 625 24.83 -8.08 70.28
C THR A 625 26.10 -8.89 70.58
N VAL A 626 26.76 -9.42 69.55
CA VAL A 626 28.21 -9.73 69.60
C VAL A 626 28.88 -9.15 68.37
N THR A 627 29.78 -8.19 68.61
CA THR A 627 30.70 -7.61 67.62
C THR A 627 31.89 -8.56 67.46
N VAL A 628 32.18 -9.01 66.24
CA VAL A 628 33.50 -9.55 65.88
C VAL A 628 34.01 -8.74 64.69
N ILE A 629 35.01 -7.90 64.95
CA ILE A 629 35.82 -7.29 63.89
C ILE A 629 36.82 -8.36 63.44
N VAL A 630 36.62 -8.92 62.26
CA VAL A 630 37.68 -9.63 61.53
C VAL A 630 38.04 -8.76 60.33
N THR A 631 39.21 -8.12 60.41
CA THR A 631 39.86 -7.51 59.26
C THR A 631 40.46 -8.65 58.44
N ALA A 632 39.78 -9.04 57.36
CA ALA A 632 40.35 -9.94 56.35
C ALA A 632 40.43 -9.18 55.04
N SER A 633 41.64 -8.78 54.65
CA SER A 633 41.94 -8.40 53.28
C SER A 633 41.94 -9.67 52.44
N THR A 634 40.81 -10.00 51.83
CA THR A 634 40.75 -11.01 50.77
C THR A 634 40.80 -10.31 49.43
N SER A 635 41.93 -10.45 48.75
CA SER A 635 42.02 -10.30 47.30
C SER A 635 41.04 -11.29 46.67
N THR A 636 39.93 -10.78 46.14
CA THR A 636 38.95 -11.58 45.42
C THR A 636 39.44 -11.77 43.99
N ILE A 637 39.76 -13.02 43.65
CA ILE A 637 39.82 -13.47 42.25
C ILE A 637 38.48 -13.10 41.61
N PRO A 638 38.43 -12.41 40.45
CA PRO A 638 37.17 -12.10 39.79
C PRO A 638 36.44 -13.41 39.47
N LEU A 639 35.17 -13.48 39.86
CA LEU A 639 34.29 -14.62 39.60
C LEU A 639 34.25 -14.90 38.09
N THR A 640 34.27 -16.16 37.68
CA THR A 640 33.99 -16.50 36.28
C THR A 640 32.53 -16.18 35.95
N VAL A 641 32.20 -15.91 34.68
CA VAL A 641 30.82 -15.57 34.28
C VAL A 641 29.83 -16.61 34.81
N GLU A 642 30.17 -17.89 34.74
CA GLU A 642 29.36 -19.01 35.24
C GLU A 642 29.07 -18.92 36.75
N GLN A 643 29.95 -18.33 37.54
CA GLN A 643 29.78 -18.12 38.99
C GLN A 643 28.90 -16.91 39.31
N THR A 644 28.50 -16.13 38.29
CA THR A 644 27.63 -14.95 38.42
C THR A 644 26.20 -15.20 37.93
N GLN A 645 25.80 -16.47 37.75
CA GLN A 645 24.43 -16.80 37.37
C GLN A 645 23.45 -16.48 38.50
N LEU A 646 22.49 -15.60 38.20
CA LEU A 646 21.39 -15.23 39.07
C LEU A 646 20.22 -16.22 38.92
N PRO A 647 19.39 -16.40 39.96
CA PRO A 647 18.13 -17.15 39.80
C PRO A 647 17.24 -16.47 38.78
N ALA A 648 16.48 -17.25 38.00
CA ALA A 648 15.58 -16.71 36.98
C ALA A 648 14.67 -15.62 37.58
N PRO A 649 14.47 -14.49 36.88
CA PRO A 649 13.71 -13.38 37.41
C PRO A 649 12.25 -13.79 37.60
N ALA A 650 11.65 -13.41 38.72
CA ALA A 650 10.26 -13.74 39.03
C ALA A 650 9.28 -12.94 38.15
N ASP A 651 9.71 -11.76 37.69
CA ASP A 651 8.95 -10.81 36.89
C ASP A 651 9.74 -10.36 35.66
N LYS A 652 9.06 -9.68 34.75
CA LYS A 652 9.68 -9.08 33.55
C LYS A 652 10.72 -8.04 33.97
N LEU A 653 11.84 -8.02 33.25
CA LEU A 653 12.85 -6.99 33.40
C LEU A 653 12.34 -5.70 32.74
N THR A 654 12.27 -4.60 33.50
CA THR A 654 11.83 -3.28 33.03
C THR A 654 12.98 -2.27 33.13
N GLY A 655 12.95 -1.21 32.31
CA GLY A 655 13.95 -0.14 32.34
C GLY A 655 15.24 -0.40 31.56
N ALA A 656 15.22 -1.25 30.55
CA ALA A 656 16.40 -1.49 29.70
C ALA A 656 16.64 -0.31 28.74
N SER A 657 17.89 0.19 28.71
CA SER A 657 18.34 1.17 27.72
C SER A 657 18.68 0.47 26.41
N VAL A 658 18.13 0.94 25.30
CA VAL A 658 18.56 0.55 23.95
C VAL A 658 19.68 1.47 23.47
N ASP A 659 20.38 1.09 22.39
CA ASP A 659 21.35 2.02 21.76
C ASP A 659 20.62 3.28 21.29
N GLY A 660 21.11 4.44 21.72
CA GLY A 660 20.39 5.72 21.56
C GLY A 660 19.44 6.07 22.71
N GLY A 661 19.44 5.35 23.84
CA GLY A 661 18.78 5.75 25.08
C GLY A 661 17.35 5.23 25.25
N ASP A 662 16.47 5.47 24.28
CA ASP A 662 15.08 5.02 24.23
C ASP A 662 14.70 4.49 22.83
N PHE A 663 13.46 3.99 22.66
CA PHE A 663 12.99 3.51 21.35
C PHE A 663 12.98 4.60 20.26
N ALA A 664 12.90 5.88 20.65
CA ALA A 664 12.98 7.03 19.76
C ALA A 664 14.45 7.40 19.42
N ARG A 665 15.44 6.73 20.00
CA ARG A 665 16.87 7.01 19.90
C ARG A 665 17.23 8.46 20.28
N SER A 666 16.54 9.01 21.28
CA SER A 666 16.66 10.42 21.69
C SER A 666 18.02 10.77 22.34
N GLY A 667 18.80 9.77 22.75
CA GLY A 667 20.02 9.91 23.52
C GLY A 667 19.80 10.07 25.03
N VAL A 668 18.55 9.95 25.50
CA VAL A 668 18.15 10.14 26.91
C VAL A 668 17.79 8.79 27.54
N THR A 669 18.31 8.52 28.74
CA THR A 669 17.92 7.35 29.55
C THR A 669 17.34 7.81 30.88
N GLU A 670 16.13 7.37 31.23
CA GLU A 670 15.54 7.65 32.56
C GLU A 670 16.22 6.84 33.69
N ALA A 671 16.84 5.72 33.35
CA ALA A 671 17.57 4.87 34.29
C ALA A 671 19.01 5.37 34.50
N SER A 672 19.48 5.34 35.75
CA SER A 672 20.92 5.43 36.04
C SER A 672 21.60 4.18 35.48
N GLY A 673 22.57 4.36 34.58
CA GLY A 673 23.31 3.25 33.97
C GLY A 673 23.90 2.31 35.02
N VAL A 674 24.00 1.02 34.67
CA VAL A 674 24.61 0.01 35.53
C VAL A 674 26.12 0.04 35.31
N ASP A 675 26.87 0.58 36.28
CA ASP A 675 28.34 0.70 36.17
C ASP A 675 29.06 -0.66 36.17
N GLN A 676 28.47 -1.69 36.79
CA GLN A 676 28.92 -3.09 36.70
C GLN A 676 27.75 -4.07 36.76
N PRO A 677 27.66 -5.06 35.86
CA PRO A 677 26.60 -6.06 35.90
C PRO A 677 26.74 -6.95 37.14
N GLY A 678 25.66 -7.12 37.89
CA GLY A 678 25.62 -7.97 39.09
C GLY A 678 25.60 -9.49 38.81
N GLY A 679 25.62 -9.89 37.54
CA GLY A 679 25.49 -11.26 37.08
C GLY A 679 24.58 -11.39 35.85
N PHE A 680 24.22 -12.62 35.47
CA PHE A 680 23.29 -12.89 34.36
C PHE A 680 22.15 -13.81 34.79
N TYR A 681 20.94 -13.59 34.28
CA TYR A 681 19.77 -14.42 34.58
C TYR A 681 19.69 -15.71 33.75
N TRP A 682 19.97 -15.59 32.46
CA TRP A 682 19.95 -16.69 31.50
C TRP A 682 20.95 -16.41 30.37
N LYS A 683 21.25 -17.44 29.57
CA LYS A 683 22.08 -17.34 28.37
C LYS A 683 21.44 -18.12 27.23
N ALA A 684 21.60 -17.62 26.02
CA ALA A 684 21.12 -18.27 24.80
C ALA A 684 22.23 -18.25 23.74
N ALA A 685 22.20 -19.24 22.84
CA ALA A 685 23.16 -19.35 21.75
C ALA A 685 22.54 -18.83 20.45
N ALA A 686 23.28 -18.02 19.71
CA ALA A 686 23.02 -17.68 18.32
C ALA A 686 23.96 -18.47 17.40
N GLY A 687 23.64 -18.55 16.12
CA GLY A 687 24.40 -19.31 15.12
C GLY A 687 25.72 -18.65 14.70
N ASP A 688 25.85 -17.33 14.89
CA ASP A 688 27.05 -16.56 14.56
C ASP A 688 27.19 -15.30 15.44
N VAL A 689 28.15 -14.43 15.11
CA VAL A 689 28.46 -13.18 15.83
C VAL A 689 27.24 -12.26 15.90
N ILE A 690 26.92 -11.80 17.11
CA ILE A 690 25.92 -10.77 17.35
C ILE A 690 26.62 -9.40 17.31
N ARG A 691 26.27 -8.57 16.32
CA ARG A 691 26.76 -7.18 16.19
C ARG A 691 25.70 -6.11 16.46
N SER A 692 24.44 -6.53 16.53
CA SER A 692 23.33 -5.64 16.81
C SER A 692 23.22 -5.36 18.31
N THR A 693 22.67 -4.20 18.67
CA THR A 693 22.29 -3.94 20.05
C THR A 693 20.98 -4.64 20.34
N PRO A 694 20.87 -5.45 21.43
CA PRO A 694 19.62 -6.09 21.78
C PRO A 694 18.57 -5.07 22.19
N VAL A 695 17.31 -5.33 21.83
CA VAL A 695 16.15 -4.50 22.16
C VAL A 695 15.15 -5.36 22.93
N THR A 696 14.73 -4.91 24.11
CA THR A 696 13.69 -5.59 24.88
C THR A 696 12.33 -4.97 24.56
N TYR A 697 11.39 -5.73 24.03
CA TYR A 697 10.01 -5.26 23.80
C TYR A 697 9.01 -6.34 24.22
N GLY A 698 8.03 -5.95 25.05
CA GLY A 698 7.02 -6.86 25.58
C GLY A 698 7.63 -7.96 26.48
N ASN A 699 7.58 -9.21 26.02
CA ASN A 699 8.13 -10.38 26.72
C ASN A 699 9.50 -10.82 26.19
N TRP A 700 10.01 -10.13 25.18
CA TRP A 700 11.03 -10.66 24.30
C TRP A 700 12.23 -9.73 24.22
N VAL A 701 13.41 -10.34 24.08
CA VAL A 701 14.66 -9.69 23.71
C VAL A 701 14.91 -10.01 22.24
N TYR A 702 15.04 -8.97 21.44
CA TYR A 702 15.28 -9.05 20.01
C TYR A 702 16.70 -8.65 19.68
N PHE A 703 17.36 -9.41 18.81
CA PHE A 703 18.66 -9.04 18.26
C PHE A 703 18.91 -9.74 16.93
N GLY A 704 19.63 -9.08 16.03
CA GLY A 704 20.14 -9.66 14.78
C GLY A 704 21.52 -10.31 14.97
N SER A 705 21.72 -11.43 14.28
CA SER A 705 22.97 -12.20 14.24
C SER A 705 23.52 -12.22 12.80
N GLN A 706 24.83 -12.46 12.66
CA GLN A 706 25.47 -12.60 11.34
C GLN A 706 25.12 -13.92 10.63
N ASP A 707 24.34 -14.80 11.27
CA ASP A 707 23.77 -16.00 10.67
C ASP A 707 22.56 -15.73 9.74
N PHE A 708 22.29 -14.45 9.45
CA PHE A 708 21.16 -13.98 8.65
C PHE A 708 19.79 -14.09 9.32
N PHE A 709 19.73 -14.35 10.63
CA PHE A 709 18.49 -14.38 11.41
C PHE A 709 18.38 -13.23 12.43
N ILE A 710 17.12 -12.88 12.73
CA ILE A 710 16.75 -12.09 13.91
C ILE A 710 16.20 -13.09 14.92
N TYR A 711 16.64 -12.97 16.16
CA TYR A 711 16.21 -13.82 17.27
C TYR A 711 15.19 -13.10 18.13
N ALA A 712 14.17 -13.83 18.58
CA ALA A 712 13.31 -13.40 19.68
C ALA A 712 13.46 -14.34 20.87
N ILE A 713 13.91 -13.82 22.01
CA ILE A 713 14.22 -14.62 23.21
C ILE A 713 13.35 -14.19 24.37
N ASN A 714 12.74 -15.15 25.07
CA ASN A 714 11.95 -14.84 26.25
C ASN A 714 12.84 -14.20 27.34
N GLN A 715 12.53 -12.97 27.76
CA GLN A 715 13.38 -12.20 28.67
C GLN A 715 13.45 -12.75 30.10
N THR A 716 12.56 -13.68 30.46
CA THR A 716 12.50 -14.30 31.79
C THR A 716 13.21 -15.64 31.81
N THR A 717 13.01 -16.45 30.76
CA THR A 717 13.50 -17.83 30.70
C THR A 717 14.77 -17.99 29.86
N GLY A 718 15.06 -17.05 28.96
CA GLY A 718 16.14 -17.18 27.97
C GLY A 718 15.84 -18.17 26.84
N SER A 719 14.61 -18.66 26.72
CA SER A 719 14.24 -19.58 25.64
C SER A 719 14.06 -18.83 24.32
N VAL A 720 14.72 -19.30 23.27
CA VAL A 720 14.52 -18.82 21.89
C VAL A 720 13.11 -19.19 21.43
N HIS A 721 12.39 -18.21 20.89
CA HIS A 721 11.05 -18.38 20.34
C HIS A 721 11.10 -18.67 18.84
N TRP A 722 11.82 -17.83 18.10
CA TRP A 722 12.15 -17.98 16.68
C TRP A 722 13.52 -17.35 16.39
#